data_AF-B5E890-F1
#
_entry.id   AF-B5E890-F1
#
_cell.length_a   1.000
_cell.length_b   1.000
_cell.length_c   1.000
_cell.angle_alpha   90.00
_cell.angle_beta   90.00
_cell.angle_gamma   90.00
#
_symmetry.space_group_name_H-M   'P 1'
#
loop_
_entity.id
_entity.type
_entity.pdbx_description
1 polymer ?
#
loop_
_entity_poly.entity_id
_entity_poly.type
_entity_poly.pdbx_seq_one_letter_code
_entity_poly.pdbx_strand_id
1 'polypeptide(L)'
;MKRFIAAFWLILLTISTASAIESPHISNMSCSGTLGCHTIALIDGVYVATLVDAYGVNNLCLKCHNPQTMARGFSASDIANPFGSTDTGLFPSEQLQTSHNWAGPVNMPAAGAQISTDPAILALRPTKAGVIGCTSCHNHHSFTGDLLLRRPGDTLCLDCHRQRNQRDVQTGTHPVNFNYTSATSKVKLTPAKFFKDPVNANPANSTSAMLFPSGKLVCTTCHAPHYADSNARTFDNASSSTFGLLSSSRGRLLRTDVRGGSANEVNICTNCHAGKRAHNGKGQNIQCADCHAAHVDPLDGTAPNVWLVRRYMNPLTTNTKVLNQYKDAGSNWAGPDGVCVACHAIPAPGGNYPPEHTSTDPNVCRSCHVHDSADGSFAAGCNSCHGNPPQINAAGPSGYASSGSSNYATSGVFKDESLTPHLAHTSRGLTCAACHSGNQHASGDFQQVFRTRSGTAAYYGATPSYDPTGSGSCLTNYCHSNGAPSSVPPVYKTATWALGKNSIVGTPGECSACHDAAPGTNAHTAHLSRGYSCTLCHAATAASNSSIKDASKHVNGIKEMSFSGAALGTEIDVSDTCTTSYCHSNGRGVYSSPNWTMKATGACGTCHDTATGLGSPLIASGAHFAHFSTSAAAYGPMLTTQNSTGCQACHNVSSANHVNQSIDLNGTLGYQRNGTGTCTPCHATQVNWNIGAVTCESCHTGTLSVINGVPAPNKSLAATLGHGAPAIGKGCTACHERNARHINGGSRLQAQLSGSLNADCRYCHDNSSVVVAEGFRNMSTHFLAKGGSQAMACAQCHDPHGSTNLHMIKTVINGKTIVFNDAMTGLVNTSTNQGLCQVCHTQTSHYRAGVPETAHPTTNCLSCHDHRATGGAFKPTGTCDACHGYPPAPKATITPQLFGVQGSWSSARYEDYSGGGGAHLVAAHVSPNAKPSEGWSNCAICHNGGFTDSRNHKMTMPLKGNIENVDVVVDPKYRFSTGFIIYTGAKRVSAPAENVTGSCYNASCHITKSRRWSIER
;
A
#
# COMPACT_ATOMS: atom_id res chain seq x y z
N MET A 1 -55.80 46.99 -35.04
CA MET A 1 -55.21 45.65 -34.99
C MET A 1 -55.32 45.19 -33.54
N LYS A 2 -56.29 44.30 -33.33
CA LYS A 2 -57.10 44.12 -32.12
C LYS A 2 -57.09 42.61 -31.86
N ARG A 3 -57.10 42.09 -30.64
CA ARG A 3 -58.12 42.37 -29.63
C ARG A 3 -57.55 42.21 -28.23
N PHE A 4 -57.62 43.33 -27.52
CA PHE A 4 -57.42 43.51 -26.09
C PHE A 4 -58.72 43.13 -25.35
N ILE A 5 -58.54 42.62 -24.12
CA ILE A 5 -59.48 42.58 -22.99
C ILE A 5 -60.46 41.39 -22.93
N ALA A 6 -60.05 40.38 -22.17
CA ALA A 6 -60.90 39.69 -21.20
C ALA A 6 -60.05 39.40 -19.95
N ALA A 7 -59.67 40.48 -19.27
CA ALA A 7 -59.05 40.46 -17.96
C ALA A 7 -60.03 41.19 -17.03
N PHE A 8 -60.83 40.44 -16.25
CA PHE A 8 -61.40 40.81 -14.96
C PHE A 8 -62.27 39.63 -14.49
N TRP A 9 -61.75 38.88 -13.50
CA TRP A 9 -62.38 37.89 -12.60
C TRP A 9 -61.46 36.67 -12.37
N LEU A 10 -60.34 36.89 -11.66
CA LEU A 10 -59.90 36.09 -10.50
C LEU A 10 -58.47 36.48 -10.14
N ILE A 11 -58.33 37.55 -9.36
CA ILE A 11 -57.11 37.86 -8.63
C ILE A 11 -57.53 38.23 -7.19
N LEU A 12 -56.84 37.60 -6.23
CA LEU A 12 -56.60 38.02 -4.84
C LEU A 12 -57.68 37.74 -3.78
N LEU A 13 -57.65 36.49 -3.29
CA LEU A 13 -57.45 36.25 -1.86
C LEU A 13 -56.16 35.43 -1.70
N THR A 14 -55.06 36.15 -1.48
CA THR A 14 -53.86 35.67 -0.80
C THR A 14 -54.19 35.40 0.66
N ILE A 15 -53.79 34.23 1.19
CA ILE A 15 -52.85 34.07 2.32
C ILE A 15 -52.65 32.56 2.55
N SER A 16 -51.42 32.15 2.31
CA SER A 16 -50.71 30.96 2.75
C SER A 16 -50.90 30.60 4.23
N THR A 17 -51.02 29.32 4.56
CA THR A 17 -49.92 28.50 5.14
C THR A 17 -50.37 27.05 5.34
N ALA A 18 -49.98 26.16 4.44
CA ALA A 18 -49.37 24.91 4.86
C ALA A 18 -48.03 24.87 4.13
N SER A 19 -47.05 25.50 4.77
CA SER A 19 -45.65 25.41 4.38
C SER A 19 -45.33 23.94 4.16
N ALA A 20 -45.05 23.57 2.91
CA ALA A 20 -44.34 22.34 2.62
C ALA A 20 -42.99 22.48 3.35
N ILE A 21 -42.88 21.75 4.45
CA ILE A 21 -41.64 21.57 5.16
C ILE A 21 -40.70 20.81 4.20
N GLU A 22 -39.63 21.47 3.76
CA GLU A 22 -38.53 20.80 3.06
C GLU A 22 -37.67 20.03 4.08
N SER A 23 -37.81 18.69 4.12
CA SER A 23 -36.81 17.74 4.63
C SER A 23 -37.28 16.28 4.52
N PRO A 24 -36.40 15.27 4.37
CA PRO A 24 -35.15 15.20 3.61
C PRO A 24 -35.30 14.13 2.51
N HIS A 25 -35.55 14.54 1.27
CA HIS A 25 -35.55 13.64 0.13
C HIS A 25 -34.46 14.09 -0.85
N ILE A 26 -33.58 13.18 -1.26
CA ILE A 26 -32.76 13.41 -2.45
C ILE A 26 -33.72 13.71 -3.61
N SER A 27 -33.38 14.70 -4.44
CA SER A 27 -34.26 15.51 -5.30
C SER A 27 -35.16 14.78 -6.33
N ASN A 28 -35.27 13.45 -6.30
CA ASN A 28 -36.05 12.63 -7.23
C ASN A 28 -37.13 11.75 -6.58
N MET A 29 -37.39 11.82 -5.27
CA MET A 29 -38.50 11.08 -4.64
C MET A 29 -39.83 11.85 -4.76
N SER A 30 -40.69 11.41 -5.67
CA SER A 30 -42.08 11.89 -5.75
C SER A 30 -42.93 11.24 -4.65
N CYS A 31 -43.48 12.07 -3.75
CA CYS A 31 -44.34 11.61 -2.65
C CYS A 31 -45.68 11.00 -3.11
N SER A 32 -46.09 11.21 -4.36
CA SER A 32 -47.34 10.71 -4.95
C SER A 32 -47.12 9.71 -6.11
N GLY A 33 -45.88 9.28 -6.34
CA GLY A 33 -45.52 8.34 -7.42
C GLY A 33 -45.51 6.86 -6.98
N THR A 34 -44.83 6.01 -7.76
CA THR A 34 -44.75 4.54 -7.65
C THR A 34 -44.31 3.98 -6.28
N LEU A 35 -43.80 4.83 -5.38
CA LEU A 35 -43.39 4.48 -4.01
C LEU A 35 -44.51 4.67 -2.96
N GLY A 36 -45.58 5.40 -3.27
CA GLY A 36 -46.85 5.37 -2.53
C GLY A 36 -46.89 6.01 -1.13
N CYS A 37 -46.00 6.94 -0.79
CA CYS A 37 -45.95 7.52 0.57
C CYS A 37 -47.23 8.28 0.98
N HIS A 38 -47.92 8.94 0.05
CA HIS A 38 -49.17 9.67 0.30
C HIS A 38 -50.34 9.19 -0.59
N THR A 39 -50.49 7.88 -0.81
CA THR A 39 -51.69 7.37 -1.50
C THR A 39 -52.88 7.36 -0.56
N ILE A 40 -53.70 8.41 -0.66
CA ILE A 40 -55.00 8.50 -0.01
C ILE A 40 -56.05 8.00 -1.01
N ALA A 41 -56.87 7.02 -0.65
CA ALA A 41 -58.13 6.77 -1.35
C ALA A 41 -59.30 7.29 -0.52
N LEU A 42 -60.28 7.86 -1.19
CA LEU A 42 -61.59 8.07 -0.59
C LEU A 42 -62.31 6.73 -0.51
N ILE A 43 -62.68 6.33 0.70
CA ILE A 43 -63.65 5.27 0.95
C ILE A 43 -64.76 5.91 1.78
N ASP A 44 -65.99 5.91 1.28
CA ASP A 44 -67.18 6.49 1.94
C ASP A 44 -67.04 7.95 2.40
N GLY A 45 -66.41 8.80 1.58
CA GLY A 45 -66.28 10.23 1.87
C GLY A 45 -65.22 10.58 2.92
N VAL A 46 -64.46 9.60 3.41
CA VAL A 46 -63.33 9.79 4.32
C VAL A 46 -62.03 9.47 3.58
N TYR A 47 -61.04 10.34 3.73
CA TYR A 47 -59.69 10.14 3.21
C TYR A 47 -58.97 9.05 4.02
N VAL A 48 -58.71 7.88 3.42
CA VAL A 48 -58.03 6.75 4.07
C VAL A 48 -56.79 6.35 3.28
N ALA A 49 -55.65 6.17 3.93
CA ALA A 49 -54.45 5.64 3.28
C ALA A 49 -54.69 4.17 2.87
N THR A 50 -54.43 3.79 1.61
CA THR A 50 -54.76 2.46 1.06
C THR A 50 -53.69 1.38 1.26
N LEU A 51 -52.59 1.69 1.94
CA LEU A 51 -51.48 0.76 2.21
C LEU A 51 -51.45 0.28 3.68
N VAL A 52 -52.61 0.17 4.31
CA VAL A 52 -52.75 -0.28 5.70
C VAL A 52 -53.11 -1.77 5.70
N ASP A 53 -52.11 -2.64 5.76
CA ASP A 53 -52.35 -4.02 6.16
C ASP A 53 -52.55 -4.12 7.68
N ALA A 54 -52.71 -5.33 8.23
CA ALA A 54 -52.95 -5.54 9.66
C ALA A 54 -51.87 -4.93 10.59
N TYR A 55 -50.70 -4.53 10.04
CA TYR A 55 -49.55 -3.98 10.77
C TYR A 55 -49.27 -2.49 10.47
N GLY A 56 -50.06 -1.83 9.62
CA GLY A 56 -49.99 -0.39 9.42
C GLY A 56 -48.82 0.14 8.58
N VAL A 57 -48.46 1.42 8.81
CA VAL A 57 -47.43 2.19 8.06
C VAL A 57 -46.02 1.56 8.14
N ASN A 58 -45.83 0.54 8.99
CA ASN A 58 -44.56 -0.17 9.18
C ASN A 58 -44.02 -0.77 7.87
N ASN A 59 -44.86 -1.37 7.03
CA ASN A 59 -44.42 -1.93 5.74
C ASN A 59 -43.88 -0.88 4.78
N LEU A 60 -44.40 0.36 4.84
CA LEU A 60 -43.89 1.46 4.04
C LEU A 60 -42.47 1.85 4.47
N CYS A 61 -42.24 1.93 5.78
CA CYS A 61 -40.91 2.21 6.31
C CYS A 61 -39.90 1.11 5.91
N LEU A 62 -40.29 -0.16 6.00
CA LEU A 62 -39.42 -1.30 5.67
C LEU A 62 -39.05 -1.39 4.18
N LYS A 63 -39.87 -0.83 3.28
CA LYS A 63 -39.53 -0.74 1.85
C LYS A 63 -38.33 0.18 1.59
N CYS A 64 -38.21 1.27 2.36
CA CYS A 64 -37.16 2.28 2.16
C CYS A 64 -35.98 2.10 3.12
N HIS A 65 -36.21 1.65 4.36
CA HIS A 65 -35.20 1.41 5.39
C HIS A 65 -34.61 -0.02 5.34
N ASN A 66 -34.56 -0.60 4.14
CA ASN A 66 -33.83 -1.82 3.81
C ASN A 66 -32.79 -1.47 2.72
N PRO A 67 -31.66 -0.84 3.08
CA PRO A 67 -30.69 -0.34 2.10
C PRO A 67 -30.11 -1.52 1.31
N GLN A 68 -29.95 -1.35 0.00
CA GLN A 68 -29.32 -2.36 -0.88
C GLN A 68 -27.88 -2.73 -0.48
N THR A 69 -27.26 -1.97 0.43
CA THR A 69 -25.92 -2.19 0.98
C THR A 69 -25.89 -3.02 2.25
N MET A 70 -27.02 -3.33 2.89
CA MET A 70 -27.07 -4.20 4.07
C MET A 70 -27.35 -5.64 3.62
N ALA A 71 -26.51 -6.61 4.01
CA ALA A 71 -26.79 -8.02 3.70
C ALA A 71 -28.10 -8.51 4.33
N ARG A 72 -28.55 -7.89 5.43
CA ARG A 72 -29.84 -8.19 6.08
C ARG A 72 -30.51 -6.90 6.60
N GLY A 73 -31.68 -6.57 6.04
CA GLY A 73 -32.54 -5.48 6.51
C GLY A 73 -33.49 -5.90 7.65
N PHE A 74 -34.26 -4.94 8.17
CA PHE A 74 -35.31 -5.24 9.15
C PHE A 74 -36.43 -6.07 8.54
N SER A 75 -36.85 -7.09 9.28
CA SER A 75 -37.97 -7.96 8.93
C SER A 75 -38.84 -8.23 10.15
N ALA A 76 -40.02 -8.81 9.94
CA ALA A 76 -40.91 -9.19 11.05
C ALA A 76 -40.27 -10.19 12.03
N SER A 77 -39.26 -10.98 11.62
CA SER A 77 -38.54 -11.91 12.51
C SER A 77 -37.52 -11.21 13.43
N ASP A 78 -37.27 -9.91 13.24
CA ASP A 78 -36.41 -9.10 14.10
C ASP A 78 -37.14 -8.50 15.28
N ILE A 79 -38.45 -8.64 15.35
CA ILE A 79 -39.29 -8.12 16.43
C ILE A 79 -38.99 -8.88 17.72
N ALA A 80 -38.67 -8.16 18.79
CA ALA A 80 -38.47 -8.73 20.12
C ALA A 80 -39.73 -9.44 20.63
N ASN A 81 -39.59 -10.70 21.06
CA ASN A 81 -40.70 -11.47 21.63
C ASN A 81 -40.28 -12.28 22.88
N PRO A 82 -39.66 -11.65 23.91
CA PRO A 82 -39.19 -12.39 25.08
C PRO A 82 -40.33 -12.93 25.96
N PHE A 83 -41.56 -12.44 25.77
CA PHE A 83 -42.75 -12.81 26.54
C PHE A 83 -43.75 -13.69 25.77
N GLY A 84 -43.44 -14.08 24.53
CA GLY A 84 -44.35 -14.88 23.70
C GLY A 84 -45.66 -14.17 23.34
N SER A 85 -45.70 -12.84 23.40
CA SER A 85 -46.89 -12.01 23.21
C SER A 85 -47.23 -11.69 21.76
N THR A 86 -46.39 -12.10 20.83
CA THR A 86 -46.59 -11.91 19.38
C THR A 86 -46.59 -13.28 18.71
N ASP A 87 -47.61 -13.57 17.90
CA ASP A 87 -47.68 -14.80 17.11
C ASP A 87 -46.67 -14.71 15.95
N THR A 88 -45.51 -15.33 16.14
CA THR A 88 -44.46 -15.39 15.12
C THR A 88 -44.65 -16.56 14.14
N GLY A 89 -45.76 -17.31 14.25
CA GLY A 89 -46.01 -18.59 13.58
C GLY A 89 -46.07 -18.58 12.04
N LEU A 90 -45.90 -17.44 11.38
CA LEU A 90 -45.84 -17.31 9.93
C LEU A 90 -44.41 -17.26 9.33
N PHE A 91 -43.35 -17.27 10.15
CA PHE A 91 -41.97 -17.02 9.68
C PHE A 91 -40.97 -18.08 10.17
N PRO A 92 -40.69 -19.13 9.37
CA PRO A 92 -39.94 -20.32 9.82
C PRO A 92 -38.40 -20.24 9.82
N SER A 93 -37.78 -19.16 9.33
CA SER A 93 -36.32 -19.10 9.18
C SER A 93 -35.71 -17.87 9.87
N GLU A 94 -35.00 -18.12 10.97
CA GLU A 94 -34.07 -17.21 11.66
C GLU A 94 -34.68 -16.01 12.40
N GLN A 95 -35.21 -16.27 13.61
CA GLN A 95 -35.64 -15.23 14.55
C GLN A 95 -34.45 -14.66 15.34
N LEU A 96 -33.81 -13.63 14.81
CA LEU A 96 -32.74 -12.93 15.54
C LEU A 96 -33.31 -12.02 16.64
N GLN A 97 -34.54 -11.52 16.49
CA GLN A 97 -35.23 -10.68 17.49
C GLN A 97 -34.40 -9.44 17.92
N THR A 98 -33.70 -8.80 16.98
CA THR A 98 -32.71 -7.74 17.24
C THR A 98 -33.28 -6.32 17.25
N SER A 99 -34.59 -6.16 17.17
CA SER A 99 -35.28 -4.87 17.15
C SER A 99 -36.45 -4.82 18.14
N HIS A 100 -36.79 -3.63 18.60
CA HIS A 100 -37.95 -3.43 19.46
C HIS A 100 -39.23 -3.98 18.82
N ASN A 101 -40.20 -4.39 19.64
CA ASN A 101 -41.45 -4.93 19.13
C ASN A 101 -42.37 -3.83 18.56
N TRP A 102 -42.21 -3.53 17.27
CA TRP A 102 -43.00 -2.53 16.53
C TRP A 102 -44.27 -3.12 15.90
N ALA A 103 -44.75 -4.27 16.37
CA ALA A 103 -46.05 -4.83 16.01
C ALA A 103 -46.85 -5.32 17.23
N GLY A 104 -46.31 -5.12 18.44
CA GLY A 104 -46.89 -5.58 19.70
C GLY A 104 -47.85 -4.54 20.28
N PRO A 105 -48.77 -4.94 21.16
CA PRO A 105 -49.73 -4.03 21.76
C PRO A 105 -49.07 -2.91 22.58
N VAL A 106 -49.64 -1.69 22.52
CA VAL A 106 -49.15 -0.48 23.21
C VAL A 106 -49.23 -0.58 24.74
N ASN A 107 -50.04 -1.50 25.26
CA ASN A 107 -50.15 -1.78 26.68
C ASN A 107 -49.76 -3.24 26.94
N MET A 108 -48.58 -3.45 27.53
CA MET A 108 -48.05 -4.78 27.87
C MET A 108 -47.49 -4.78 29.29
N PRO A 109 -48.32 -5.09 30.29
CA PRO A 109 -47.90 -5.12 31.69
C PRO A 109 -46.70 -6.05 31.95
N ALA A 110 -46.63 -7.21 31.28
CA ALA A 110 -45.50 -8.12 31.40
C ALA A 110 -44.17 -7.51 30.92
N ALA A 111 -44.21 -6.57 29.97
CA ALA A 111 -43.05 -5.81 29.49
C ALA A 111 -42.85 -4.48 30.25
N GLY A 112 -43.67 -4.20 31.27
CA GLY A 112 -43.71 -2.90 31.95
C GLY A 112 -44.05 -1.74 31.02
N ALA A 113 -44.80 -1.99 29.94
CA ALA A 113 -45.21 -1.00 28.96
C ALA A 113 -46.65 -0.56 29.21
N GLN A 114 -46.88 0.76 29.20
CA GLN A 114 -48.18 1.41 29.37
C GLN A 114 -48.51 2.25 28.14
N ILE A 115 -49.78 2.59 27.98
CA ILE A 115 -50.24 3.52 26.94
C ILE A 115 -49.48 4.86 27.06
N SER A 116 -48.97 5.35 25.92
CA SER A 116 -48.33 6.65 25.80
C SER A 116 -49.29 7.77 26.21
N THR A 117 -48.76 8.77 26.90
CA THR A 117 -49.52 9.99 27.26
C THR A 117 -49.34 11.10 26.23
N ASP A 118 -48.54 10.86 25.18
CA ASP A 118 -48.25 11.84 24.15
C ASP A 118 -49.46 12.02 23.22
N PRO A 119 -50.05 13.24 23.13
CA PRO A 119 -51.19 13.51 22.27
C PRO A 119 -50.93 13.17 20.79
N ALA A 120 -49.67 13.29 20.33
CA ALA A 120 -49.30 12.98 18.95
C ALA A 120 -49.39 11.48 18.64
N ILE A 121 -49.16 10.60 19.64
CA ILE A 121 -49.35 9.15 19.49
C ILE A 121 -50.82 8.76 19.59
N LEU A 122 -51.54 9.41 20.50
CA LEU A 122 -52.98 9.17 20.70
C LEU A 122 -53.81 9.62 19.48
N ALA A 123 -53.35 10.62 18.72
CA ALA A 123 -54.01 11.15 17.53
C ALA A 123 -53.84 10.30 16.25
N LEU A 124 -52.96 9.29 16.24
CA LEU A 124 -52.76 8.41 15.08
C LEU A 124 -53.87 7.32 15.02
N ARG A 125 -54.96 7.52 14.26
CA ARG A 125 -55.95 6.46 13.90
C ARG A 125 -56.49 6.68 12.47
N PRO A 126 -56.74 5.65 11.62
CA PRO A 126 -56.91 4.23 11.93
C PRO A 126 -55.86 3.34 11.25
N THR A 127 -55.06 2.66 12.06
CA THR A 127 -54.85 1.23 11.82
C THR A 127 -55.60 0.54 12.95
N LYS A 128 -56.18 -0.63 12.69
CA LYS A 128 -56.67 -1.44 13.80
C LYS A 128 -55.55 -1.63 14.86
N ALA A 129 -55.98 -1.76 16.12
CA ALA A 129 -55.44 -2.72 17.09
C ALA A 129 -54.56 -2.26 18.27
N GLY A 130 -54.33 -0.96 18.53
CA GLY A 130 -53.61 -0.59 19.76
C GLY A 130 -52.22 -1.26 19.85
N VAL A 131 -51.47 -1.20 18.75
CA VAL A 131 -50.11 -1.73 18.59
C VAL A 131 -49.10 -0.59 18.35
N ILE A 132 -47.85 -0.81 18.76
CA ILE A 132 -46.71 0.10 18.53
C ILE A 132 -46.27 -0.03 17.06
N GLY A 133 -45.74 1.02 16.44
CA GLY A 133 -45.14 1.00 15.09
C GLY A 133 -43.91 1.91 14.97
N CYS A 134 -43.28 1.96 13.79
CA CYS A 134 -42.08 2.79 13.54
C CYS A 134 -42.36 4.27 13.86
N THR A 135 -43.54 4.75 13.48
CA THR A 135 -44.01 6.12 13.75
C THR A 135 -44.30 6.38 15.23
N SER A 136 -44.39 5.33 16.06
CA SER A 136 -44.44 5.49 17.51
C SER A 136 -43.12 6.02 18.08
N CYS A 137 -42.01 5.81 17.37
CA CYS A 137 -40.68 6.27 17.78
C CYS A 137 -40.17 7.43 16.91
N HIS A 138 -40.42 7.35 15.61
CA HIS A 138 -39.91 8.28 14.62
C HIS A 138 -40.97 9.25 14.11
N ASN A 139 -40.58 10.49 13.87
CA ASN A 139 -41.36 11.46 13.11
C ASN A 139 -40.71 11.70 11.75
N HIS A 140 -41.23 11.01 10.74
CA HIS A 140 -40.77 11.10 9.36
C HIS A 140 -40.99 12.49 8.72
N HIS A 141 -41.77 13.37 9.35
CA HIS A 141 -41.99 14.75 8.91
C HIS A 141 -41.27 15.80 9.77
N SER A 142 -40.45 15.38 10.74
CA SER A 142 -39.70 16.31 11.60
C SER A 142 -38.29 16.55 11.06
N PHE A 143 -37.85 17.81 11.11
CA PHE A 143 -36.50 18.28 10.80
C PHE A 143 -35.73 18.68 12.08
N THR A 144 -36.35 18.50 13.25
CA THR A 144 -35.77 18.86 14.55
C THR A 144 -35.63 17.61 15.41
N GLY A 145 -34.51 16.90 15.28
CA GLY A 145 -34.13 15.75 16.10
C GLY A 145 -33.13 14.82 15.41
N ASP A 146 -32.10 14.37 16.14
CA ASP A 146 -31.17 13.35 15.66
C ASP A 146 -31.96 12.07 15.29
N LEU A 147 -31.66 11.49 14.12
CA LEU A 147 -32.28 10.25 13.61
C LEU A 147 -33.82 10.31 13.49
N LEU A 148 -34.40 11.50 13.31
CA LEU A 148 -35.85 11.71 13.12
C LEU A 148 -36.70 11.18 14.29
N LEU A 149 -36.18 11.19 15.51
CA LEU A 149 -36.93 10.75 16.69
C LEU A 149 -38.02 11.77 17.06
N ARG A 150 -39.18 11.29 17.52
CA ARG A 150 -40.25 12.18 18.05
C ARG A 150 -39.84 12.91 19.33
N ARG A 151 -38.98 12.29 20.13
CA ARG A 151 -38.50 12.79 21.41
C ARG A 151 -37.01 12.45 21.57
N PRO A 152 -36.22 13.30 22.23
CA PRO A 152 -34.79 13.08 22.38
C PRO A 152 -34.48 11.91 23.33
N GLY A 153 -33.64 10.97 22.86
CA GLY A 153 -33.04 9.91 23.68
C GLY A 153 -34.03 9.07 24.49
N ASP A 154 -33.67 8.77 25.75
CA ASP A 154 -34.44 7.88 26.64
C ASP A 154 -35.82 8.39 27.06
N THR A 155 -36.12 9.68 26.84
CA THR A 155 -37.47 10.21 27.09
C THR A 155 -38.50 9.55 26.19
N LEU A 156 -38.09 9.01 25.04
CA LEU A 156 -38.92 8.22 24.15
C LEU A 156 -39.29 6.86 24.77
N CYS A 157 -38.31 6.16 25.35
CA CYS A 157 -38.53 4.88 26.02
C CYS A 157 -39.45 5.05 27.24
N LEU A 158 -39.21 6.12 28.00
CA LEU A 158 -40.00 6.45 29.19
C LEU A 158 -41.43 6.87 28.87
N ASP A 159 -41.79 7.15 27.62
CA ASP A 159 -43.19 7.43 27.28
C ASP A 159 -44.08 6.20 27.49
N CYS A 160 -43.57 4.99 27.24
CA CYS A 160 -44.30 3.74 27.48
C CYS A 160 -43.80 3.00 28.74
N HIS A 161 -42.50 3.03 29.04
CA HIS A 161 -41.90 2.26 30.14
C HIS A 161 -41.76 3.05 31.46
N ARG A 162 -42.70 3.96 31.76
CA ARG A 162 -42.64 4.88 32.92
C ARG A 162 -42.41 4.18 34.25
N GLN A 163 -43.02 3.01 34.46
CA GLN A 163 -42.90 2.25 35.71
C GLN A 163 -41.45 1.83 36.01
N ARG A 164 -40.61 1.70 34.98
CA ARG A 164 -39.19 1.35 35.13
C ARG A 164 -38.31 2.53 35.55
N ASN A 165 -38.84 3.76 35.55
CA ASN A 165 -38.13 4.98 35.97
C ASN A 165 -37.96 5.09 37.50
N GLN A 166 -37.33 4.08 38.11
CA GLN A 166 -37.08 4.03 39.55
C GLN A 166 -35.62 4.29 39.87
N ARG A 167 -35.35 4.71 41.10
CA ARG A 167 -33.99 4.95 41.61
C ARG A 167 -33.53 3.94 42.67
N ASP A 168 -34.35 2.95 42.98
CA ASP A 168 -34.07 1.94 44.00
C ASP A 168 -34.26 0.51 43.46
N VAL A 169 -33.31 -0.37 43.77
CA VAL A 169 -33.40 -1.80 43.46
C VAL A 169 -34.51 -2.52 44.24
N GLN A 170 -34.99 -1.93 45.33
CA GLN A 170 -36.09 -2.47 46.13
C GLN A 170 -37.44 -2.34 45.43
N THR A 171 -37.58 -1.44 44.46
CA THR A 171 -38.82 -1.25 43.70
C THR A 171 -38.94 -2.16 42.47
N GLY A 172 -38.16 -3.26 42.42
CA GLY A 172 -38.30 -4.28 41.38
C GLY A 172 -37.63 -3.95 40.05
N THR A 173 -36.75 -2.95 39.98
CA THR A 173 -35.97 -2.64 38.78
C THR A 173 -34.60 -2.08 39.16
N HIS A 174 -33.58 -2.31 38.33
CA HIS A 174 -32.35 -1.55 38.45
C HIS A 174 -32.62 -0.04 38.34
N PRO A 175 -31.88 0.80 39.10
CA PRO A 175 -32.02 2.24 39.04
C PRO A 175 -31.77 2.79 37.65
N VAL A 176 -32.66 3.62 37.13
CA VAL A 176 -32.49 4.37 35.88
C VAL A 176 -32.77 5.86 36.12
N ASN A 177 -32.28 6.70 35.22
CA ASN A 177 -32.31 8.16 35.36
C ASN A 177 -31.67 8.64 36.68
N PHE A 178 -30.60 7.95 37.08
CA PHE A 178 -29.76 8.23 38.24
C PHE A 178 -28.39 8.74 37.77
N ASN A 179 -27.82 9.74 38.44
CA ASN A 179 -26.49 10.25 38.10
C ASN A 179 -25.40 9.32 38.64
N TYR A 180 -24.90 8.45 37.76
CA TYR A 180 -23.88 7.45 38.08
C TYR A 180 -22.55 8.09 38.49
N THR A 181 -22.23 9.24 37.88
CA THR A 181 -20.95 9.95 38.04
C THR A 181 -20.94 10.99 39.18
N SER A 182 -22.08 11.21 39.85
CA SER A 182 -22.20 12.17 40.95
C SER A 182 -21.24 11.87 42.12
N ALA A 183 -20.78 12.92 42.81
CA ALA A 183 -20.02 12.80 44.06
C ALA A 183 -20.76 12.02 45.16
N THR A 184 -22.09 12.05 45.14
CA THR A 184 -22.96 11.38 46.11
C THR A 184 -23.41 9.97 45.66
N SER A 185 -22.97 9.50 44.50
CA SER A 185 -23.36 8.18 44.01
C SER A 185 -22.67 7.07 44.81
N LYS A 186 -23.39 5.96 45.09
CA LYS A 186 -22.79 4.80 45.77
C LYS A 186 -21.58 4.24 45.02
N VAL A 187 -21.55 4.38 43.70
CA VAL A 187 -20.43 4.00 42.83
C VAL A 187 -19.15 4.73 43.25
N LYS A 188 -19.24 6.06 43.42
CA LYS A 188 -18.09 6.88 43.81
C LYS A 188 -17.73 6.72 45.28
N LEU A 189 -18.71 6.45 46.14
CA LEU A 189 -18.49 6.21 47.57
C LEU A 189 -17.95 4.80 47.87
N THR A 190 -18.11 3.82 46.96
CA THR A 190 -17.66 2.44 47.15
C THR A 190 -16.94 1.88 45.91
N PRO A 191 -15.77 2.43 45.54
CA PRO A 191 -15.08 2.11 44.29
C PRO A 191 -14.60 0.65 44.19
N ALA A 192 -14.51 -0.07 45.30
CA ALA A 192 -14.18 -1.50 45.30
C ALA A 192 -15.34 -2.40 44.83
N LYS A 193 -16.59 -1.90 44.82
CA LYS A 193 -17.80 -2.68 44.50
C LYS A 193 -18.40 -2.35 43.14
N PHE A 194 -17.97 -1.26 42.51
CA PHE A 194 -18.49 -0.78 41.24
C PHE A 194 -17.36 -0.21 40.39
N PHE A 195 -17.42 -0.46 39.09
CA PHE A 195 -16.54 0.22 38.16
C PHE A 195 -17.04 1.65 37.93
N LYS A 196 -16.14 2.62 38.02
CA LYS A 196 -16.45 4.03 37.70
C LYS A 196 -16.94 4.17 36.26
N ASP A 197 -16.23 3.49 35.35
CA ASP A 197 -16.56 3.37 33.94
C ASP A 197 -16.76 1.87 33.65
N PRO A 198 -17.88 1.44 33.05
CA PRO A 198 -18.15 0.03 32.85
C PRO A 198 -17.04 -0.63 32.05
N VAL A 199 -16.67 -1.83 32.46
CA VAL A 199 -15.75 -2.66 31.68
C VAL A 199 -16.45 -2.97 30.36
N ASN A 200 -15.83 -2.71 29.22
CA ASN A 200 -16.38 -3.14 27.95
C ASN A 200 -15.99 -4.60 27.73
N ALA A 201 -16.96 -5.49 27.59
CA ALA A 201 -16.74 -6.92 27.34
C ALA A 201 -15.93 -7.16 26.04
N ASN A 202 -15.99 -6.24 25.08
CA ASN A 202 -15.13 -6.24 23.90
C ASN A 202 -14.76 -4.80 23.50
N PRO A 203 -13.55 -4.30 23.83
CA PRO A 203 -13.11 -2.96 23.45
C PRO A 203 -13.11 -2.69 21.94
N ALA A 204 -13.03 -3.73 21.09
CA ALA A 204 -13.11 -3.59 19.64
C ALA A 204 -14.56 -3.41 19.11
N ASN A 205 -15.57 -3.71 19.93
CA ASN A 205 -16.97 -3.46 19.64
C ASN A 205 -17.46 -2.27 20.50
N SER A 206 -17.47 -1.07 19.92
CA SER A 206 -17.88 0.14 20.62
C SER A 206 -19.39 0.20 20.92
N THR A 207 -20.24 -0.51 20.18
CA THR A 207 -21.69 -0.51 20.45
C THR A 207 -22.08 -1.41 21.61
N SER A 208 -21.20 -2.34 21.99
CA SER A 208 -21.31 -3.14 23.22
C SER A 208 -20.94 -2.38 24.50
N ALA A 209 -20.31 -1.21 24.36
CA ALA A 209 -19.96 -0.37 25.50
C ALA A 209 -21.21 0.18 26.20
N MET A 210 -21.24 0.02 27.53
CA MET A 210 -22.27 0.60 28.39
C MET A 210 -21.92 2.03 28.74
N LEU A 211 -22.36 2.97 27.91
CA LEU A 211 -22.05 4.39 28.09
C LEU A 211 -23.09 5.09 28.97
N PHE A 212 -22.67 6.17 29.63
CA PHE A 212 -23.52 7.04 30.44
C PHE A 212 -23.76 8.39 29.75
N PRO A 213 -24.78 8.53 28.89
CA PRO A 213 -25.17 9.82 28.35
C PRO A 213 -25.35 10.86 29.46
N SER A 214 -24.60 11.97 29.36
CA SER A 214 -24.57 13.03 30.38
C SER A 214 -24.29 12.54 31.82
N GLY A 215 -23.53 11.45 31.97
CA GLY A 215 -23.14 10.87 33.27
C GLY A 215 -24.25 10.13 34.01
N LYS A 216 -25.40 9.88 33.35
CA LYS A 216 -26.56 9.18 33.93
C LYS A 216 -26.65 7.73 33.45
N LEU A 217 -27.07 6.85 34.34
CA LEU A 217 -27.51 5.50 34.00
C LEU A 217 -28.94 5.61 33.44
N VAL A 218 -29.11 5.27 32.16
CA VAL A 218 -30.36 5.43 31.40
C VAL A 218 -30.66 4.16 30.61
N CYS A 219 -31.84 4.07 29.98
CA CYS A 219 -32.28 2.83 29.31
C CYS A 219 -31.30 2.45 28.18
N THR A 220 -30.86 3.43 27.39
CA THR A 220 -29.90 3.27 26.31
C THR A 220 -28.48 2.94 26.77
N THR A 221 -28.16 2.99 28.07
CA THR A 221 -26.89 2.46 28.60
C THR A 221 -26.83 0.94 28.42
N CYS A 222 -27.95 0.25 28.63
CA CYS A 222 -28.02 -1.21 28.57
C CYS A 222 -28.67 -1.72 27.27
N HIS A 223 -29.65 -0.96 26.76
CA HIS A 223 -30.48 -1.36 25.64
C HIS A 223 -30.14 -0.64 24.34
N ALA A 224 -30.39 -1.33 23.23
CA ALA A 224 -30.43 -0.74 21.90
C ALA A 224 -31.73 -1.17 21.19
N PRO A 225 -32.51 -0.24 20.59
CA PRO A 225 -33.79 -0.58 19.97
C PRO A 225 -33.64 -1.25 18.59
N HIS A 226 -32.45 -1.19 17.99
CA HIS A 226 -32.15 -1.63 16.63
C HIS A 226 -30.84 -2.43 16.61
N TYR A 227 -30.80 -3.51 15.83
CA TYR A 227 -29.66 -4.43 15.65
C TYR A 227 -29.07 -4.97 16.96
N ALA A 228 -29.82 -4.94 18.06
CA ALA A 228 -29.36 -5.35 19.38
C ALA A 228 -29.40 -6.87 19.49
N ASP A 229 -28.25 -7.52 19.40
CA ASP A 229 -28.07 -8.97 19.35
C ASP A 229 -27.62 -9.59 20.68
N SER A 230 -27.43 -8.75 21.71
CA SER A 230 -27.04 -9.17 23.07
C SER A 230 -25.73 -9.98 23.11
N ASN A 231 -24.76 -9.62 22.27
CA ASN A 231 -23.49 -10.33 22.12
C ASN A 231 -22.35 -9.34 21.89
N ALA A 232 -21.40 -9.21 22.82
CA ALA A 232 -20.29 -8.27 22.64
C ALA A 232 -19.24 -8.75 21.63
N ARG A 233 -19.29 -10.02 21.20
CA ARG A 233 -18.29 -10.63 20.29
C ARG A 233 -18.53 -10.30 18.82
N THR A 234 -19.70 -9.75 18.47
CA THR A 234 -19.94 -9.22 17.13
C THR A 234 -19.15 -7.92 16.93
N PHE A 235 -19.03 -7.43 15.68
CA PHE A 235 -18.50 -6.08 15.41
C PHE A 235 -19.49 -5.04 15.97
N ASP A 236 -19.36 -3.77 15.59
CA ASP A 236 -20.46 -2.86 15.86
C ASP A 236 -21.77 -3.40 15.23
N ASN A 237 -22.89 -3.20 15.94
CA ASN A 237 -24.14 -3.88 15.62
C ASN A 237 -24.65 -3.54 14.20
N ALA A 238 -24.32 -2.36 13.67
CA ALA A 238 -24.70 -1.96 12.32
C ALA A 238 -23.84 -2.67 11.25
N SER A 239 -22.52 -2.72 11.44
CA SER A 239 -21.62 -3.48 10.55
C SER A 239 -21.92 -4.98 10.60
N SER A 240 -22.19 -5.53 11.77
CA SER A 240 -22.57 -6.94 11.92
C SER A 240 -23.85 -7.27 11.15
N SER A 241 -24.81 -6.35 11.09
CA SER A 241 -26.00 -6.47 10.23
C SER A 241 -25.63 -6.47 8.74
N THR A 242 -24.69 -5.61 8.34
CA THR A 242 -24.20 -5.52 6.96
C THR A 242 -23.48 -6.78 6.51
N PHE A 243 -22.81 -7.50 7.41
CA PHE A 243 -22.11 -8.75 7.11
C PHE A 243 -22.92 -10.02 7.42
N GLY A 244 -24.16 -9.89 7.92
CA GLY A 244 -24.99 -11.05 8.28
C GLY A 244 -24.49 -11.82 9.51
N LEU A 245 -23.77 -11.16 10.41
CA LEU A 245 -23.10 -11.74 11.58
C LEU A 245 -23.85 -11.48 12.91
N LEU A 246 -25.08 -10.95 12.86
CA LEU A 246 -25.89 -10.73 14.06
C LEU A 246 -26.29 -12.06 14.71
N SER A 247 -26.14 -12.15 16.04
CA SER A 247 -26.70 -13.25 16.82
C SER A 247 -28.15 -12.99 17.25
N SER A 248 -28.83 -14.02 17.76
CA SER A 248 -30.17 -13.84 18.32
C SER A 248 -30.11 -13.14 19.68
N SER A 249 -30.85 -12.03 19.81
CA SER A 249 -31.00 -11.30 21.08
C SER A 249 -31.95 -11.99 22.07
N ARG A 250 -32.69 -12.99 21.59
CA ARG A 250 -33.82 -13.62 22.30
C ARG A 250 -34.84 -12.57 22.81
N GLY A 251 -34.95 -11.46 22.09
CA GLY A 251 -35.88 -10.36 22.35
C GLY A 251 -35.49 -9.44 23.49
N ARG A 252 -34.26 -9.51 24.01
CA ARG A 252 -33.83 -8.73 25.20
C ARG A 252 -33.27 -7.36 24.87
N LEU A 253 -32.87 -7.15 23.61
CA LEU A 253 -32.41 -5.85 23.10
C LEU A 253 -31.24 -5.25 23.87
N LEU A 254 -30.29 -6.09 24.28
CA LEU A 254 -29.15 -5.68 25.07
C LEU A 254 -27.94 -5.39 24.19
N ARG A 255 -27.12 -4.44 24.63
CA ARG A 255 -25.87 -4.05 23.94
C ARG A 255 -24.77 -5.10 24.06
N THR A 256 -24.80 -5.90 25.11
CA THR A 256 -23.74 -6.84 25.48
C THR A 256 -24.36 -8.12 26.03
N ASP A 257 -23.51 -9.12 26.27
CA ASP A 257 -23.91 -10.43 26.77
C ASP A 257 -24.66 -10.37 28.11
N VAL A 258 -25.84 -11.00 28.15
CA VAL A 258 -26.51 -11.28 29.44
C VAL A 258 -25.69 -12.22 30.30
N ARG A 259 -25.00 -13.16 29.63
CA ARG A 259 -24.25 -14.26 30.22
C ARG A 259 -22.90 -14.30 29.52
N GLY A 260 -21.81 -14.31 30.27
CA GLY A 260 -20.50 -14.54 29.69
C GLY A 260 -20.42 -15.94 29.07
N GLY A 261 -19.51 -16.16 28.12
CA GLY A 261 -19.27 -17.49 27.56
C GLY A 261 -18.69 -18.48 28.58
N SER A 262 -18.11 -17.97 29.67
CA SER A 262 -17.73 -18.75 30.85
C SER A 262 -18.12 -18.01 32.14
N ALA A 263 -17.99 -18.68 33.29
CA ALA A 263 -18.30 -18.12 34.60
C ALA A 263 -17.49 -16.85 34.94
N ASN A 264 -16.28 -16.74 34.40
CA ASN A 264 -15.39 -15.62 34.70
C ASN A 264 -15.40 -14.54 33.60
N GLU A 265 -16.07 -14.78 32.48
CA GLU A 265 -16.20 -13.78 31.42
C GLU A 265 -17.14 -12.66 31.84
N VAL A 266 -16.84 -11.47 31.31
CA VAL A 266 -17.61 -10.27 31.59
C VAL A 266 -19.02 -10.42 30.99
N ASN A 267 -20.03 -10.22 31.83
CA ASN A 267 -21.43 -10.13 31.45
C ASN A 267 -21.99 -8.74 31.79
N ILE A 268 -23.25 -8.49 31.39
CA ILE A 268 -23.99 -7.25 31.65
C ILE A 268 -23.89 -6.75 33.11
N CYS A 269 -23.89 -7.65 34.09
CA CYS A 269 -23.83 -7.29 35.50
C CYS A 269 -22.39 -6.96 35.92
N THR A 270 -21.43 -7.83 35.60
CA THR A 270 -20.02 -7.66 35.98
C THR A 270 -19.33 -6.52 35.22
N ASN A 271 -19.91 -6.04 34.11
CA ASN A 271 -19.50 -4.79 33.47
C ASN A 271 -19.50 -3.61 34.45
N CYS A 272 -20.47 -3.59 35.37
CA CYS A 272 -20.67 -2.48 36.31
C CYS A 272 -20.32 -2.85 37.76
N HIS A 273 -20.57 -4.10 38.18
CA HIS A 273 -20.39 -4.55 39.57
C HIS A 273 -19.01 -5.18 39.79
N ALA A 274 -18.07 -4.38 40.28
CA ALA A 274 -16.70 -4.82 40.58
C ALA A 274 -16.66 -5.79 41.77
N GLY A 275 -15.75 -6.76 41.73
CA GLY A 275 -15.57 -7.76 42.80
C GLY A 275 -16.67 -8.82 42.87
N LYS A 276 -17.69 -8.76 42.02
CA LYS A 276 -18.71 -9.81 41.88
C LYS A 276 -18.30 -10.76 40.77
N ARG A 277 -18.34 -12.06 41.06
CA ARG A 277 -18.00 -13.14 40.12
C ARG A 277 -19.19 -14.08 39.99
N ALA A 278 -19.37 -14.70 38.82
CA ALA A 278 -20.35 -15.77 38.70
C ALA A 278 -20.00 -16.91 39.68
N HIS A 279 -20.99 -17.71 40.07
CA HIS A 279 -20.74 -18.85 40.94
C HIS A 279 -20.09 -19.97 40.13
N ASN A 280 -18.80 -20.22 40.39
CA ASN A 280 -17.95 -21.12 39.60
C ASN A 280 -17.29 -22.25 40.43
N GLY A 281 -17.81 -22.53 41.63
CA GLY A 281 -17.33 -23.66 42.42
C GLY A 281 -17.42 -24.96 41.63
N LYS A 282 -16.31 -25.69 41.51
CA LYS A 282 -16.22 -26.97 40.77
C LYS A 282 -16.59 -26.87 39.27
N GLY A 283 -16.34 -25.73 38.62
CA GLY A 283 -16.53 -25.57 37.17
C GLY A 283 -17.98 -25.30 36.72
N GLN A 284 -18.85 -24.92 37.65
CA GLN A 284 -20.22 -24.54 37.36
C GLN A 284 -20.29 -23.17 36.65
N ASN A 285 -21.21 -22.98 35.70
CA ASN A 285 -21.38 -21.70 35.02
C ASN A 285 -22.72 -21.02 35.40
N ILE A 286 -22.87 -20.70 36.69
CA ILE A 286 -24.07 -20.04 37.21
C ILE A 286 -23.85 -18.52 37.22
N GLN A 287 -24.48 -17.85 36.27
CA GLN A 287 -24.32 -16.43 35.99
C GLN A 287 -25.20 -15.57 36.90
N CYS A 288 -24.85 -14.29 37.07
CA CYS A 288 -25.63 -13.34 37.85
C CYS A 288 -27.10 -13.29 37.41
N ALA A 289 -27.33 -13.35 36.09
CA ALA A 289 -28.64 -13.33 35.49
C ALA A 289 -29.49 -14.60 35.73
N ASP A 290 -28.93 -15.66 36.31
CA ASP A 290 -29.65 -16.88 36.68
C ASP A 290 -30.32 -16.76 38.06
N CYS A 291 -29.77 -15.90 38.92
CA CYS A 291 -30.28 -15.62 40.27
C CYS A 291 -30.96 -14.25 40.36
N HIS A 292 -30.44 -13.25 39.65
CA HIS A 292 -30.96 -11.89 39.61
C HIS A 292 -31.55 -11.55 38.24
N ALA A 293 -32.57 -10.70 38.23
CA ALA A 293 -33.05 -10.04 37.03
C ALA A 293 -32.56 -8.57 37.03
N ALA A 294 -32.55 -7.92 35.87
CA ALA A 294 -32.35 -6.46 35.82
C ALA A 294 -33.65 -5.72 36.18
N HIS A 295 -34.79 -6.34 35.87
CA HIS A 295 -36.14 -5.89 36.18
C HIS A 295 -36.94 -7.12 36.61
N VAL A 296 -37.77 -7.00 37.65
CA VAL A 296 -38.65 -8.07 38.10
C VAL A 296 -39.99 -7.89 37.39
N ASP A 297 -40.27 -8.78 36.43
CA ASP A 297 -41.52 -8.76 35.68
C ASP A 297 -42.61 -9.54 36.46
N PRO A 298 -43.73 -8.90 36.84
CA PRO A 298 -44.81 -9.55 37.58
C PRO A 298 -45.66 -10.40 36.63
N LEU A 299 -45.25 -11.65 36.39
CA LEU A 299 -45.97 -12.57 35.51
C LEU A 299 -47.28 -13.11 36.11
N ASP A 300 -47.47 -12.98 37.43
CA ASP A 300 -48.60 -13.53 38.19
C ASP A 300 -49.44 -12.45 38.93
N GLY A 301 -49.18 -11.16 38.66
CA GLY A 301 -49.92 -10.05 39.27
C GLY A 301 -49.52 -9.70 40.72
N THR A 302 -48.43 -10.26 41.25
CA THR A 302 -47.95 -9.96 42.61
C THR A 302 -46.81 -8.92 42.64
N ALA A 303 -46.48 -8.42 43.83
CA ALA A 303 -45.43 -7.41 44.02
C ALA A 303 -44.03 -7.90 43.58
N PRO A 304 -43.14 -6.99 43.12
CA PRO A 304 -41.76 -7.33 42.77
C PRO A 304 -40.94 -7.85 43.96
N ASN A 305 -40.09 -8.84 43.70
CA ASN A 305 -39.12 -9.36 44.68
C ASN A 305 -38.02 -8.31 45.00
N VAL A 306 -37.58 -8.33 46.26
CA VAL A 306 -36.54 -7.44 46.78
C VAL A 306 -35.15 -7.82 46.22
N TRP A 307 -34.33 -6.83 45.90
CA TRP A 307 -32.95 -6.97 45.35
C TRP A 307 -32.89 -7.69 44.00
N LEU A 308 -34.01 -7.66 43.26
CA LEU A 308 -34.14 -8.22 41.92
C LEU A 308 -33.90 -9.72 41.85
N VAL A 309 -34.02 -10.44 42.98
CA VAL A 309 -33.89 -11.89 43.01
C VAL A 309 -35.02 -12.52 42.20
N ARG A 310 -34.67 -13.40 41.26
CA ARG A 310 -35.64 -14.09 40.41
C ARG A 310 -36.56 -14.96 41.25
N ARG A 311 -37.85 -14.88 40.95
CA ARG A 311 -38.86 -15.82 41.46
C ARG A 311 -38.70 -17.22 40.90
N TYR A 312 -38.21 -17.32 39.66
CA TYR A 312 -37.93 -18.57 38.98
C TYR A 312 -36.45 -18.60 38.61
N MET A 313 -35.68 -19.42 39.32
CA MET A 313 -34.29 -19.71 38.98
C MET A 313 -34.26 -20.94 38.08
N ASN A 314 -33.49 -20.87 36.99
CA ASN A 314 -33.32 -21.98 36.05
C ASN A 314 -31.82 -22.25 35.85
N PRO A 315 -31.14 -22.83 36.85
CA PRO A 315 -29.74 -23.22 36.68
C PRO A 315 -29.67 -24.29 35.58
N LEU A 316 -28.81 -24.07 34.58
CA LEU A 316 -28.65 -24.89 33.37
C LEU A 316 -28.43 -26.39 33.63
N THR A 317 -28.13 -26.81 34.85
CA THR A 317 -27.69 -28.15 35.20
C THR A 317 -28.77 -29.07 35.78
N THR A 318 -29.96 -28.59 36.16
CA THR A 318 -30.98 -29.46 36.81
C THR A 318 -32.38 -29.42 36.22
N ASN A 319 -32.67 -28.55 35.23
CA ASN A 319 -34.00 -28.41 34.60
C ASN A 319 -35.18 -28.18 35.57
N THR A 320 -34.91 -27.97 36.86
CA THR A 320 -35.91 -27.75 37.90
C THR A 320 -36.15 -26.26 38.06
N LYS A 321 -37.33 -25.78 37.63
CA LYS A 321 -37.82 -24.46 38.00
C LYS A 321 -38.13 -24.49 39.50
N VAL A 322 -37.28 -23.85 40.31
CA VAL A 322 -37.58 -23.66 41.73
C VAL A 322 -38.33 -22.34 41.87
N LEU A 323 -39.59 -22.42 42.33
CA LEU A 323 -40.42 -21.27 42.65
C LEU A 323 -40.02 -20.76 44.04
N ASN A 324 -39.48 -19.55 44.11
CA ASN A 324 -39.16 -18.90 45.38
C ASN A 324 -40.00 -17.63 45.56
N GLN A 325 -40.80 -17.57 46.63
CA GLN A 325 -41.56 -16.37 46.99
C GLN A 325 -40.74 -15.47 47.92
N TYR A 326 -39.73 -14.79 47.36
CA TYR A 326 -38.92 -13.83 48.11
C TYR A 326 -39.68 -12.50 48.30
N LYS A 327 -40.42 -12.38 49.42
CA LYS A 327 -41.33 -11.25 49.69
C LYS A 327 -40.65 -10.07 50.41
N ASP A 328 -39.56 -10.29 51.16
CA ASP A 328 -38.85 -9.23 51.91
C ASP A 328 -37.37 -9.56 52.22
N ALA A 329 -36.66 -8.61 52.85
CA ALA A 329 -35.25 -8.74 53.22
C ALA A 329 -34.95 -9.64 54.44
N GLY A 330 -35.99 -10.12 55.15
CA GLY A 330 -35.87 -10.94 56.37
C GLY A 330 -36.10 -12.44 56.13
N SER A 331 -36.48 -12.84 54.92
CA SER A 331 -36.86 -14.21 54.58
C SER A 331 -35.67 -15.20 54.47
N ASN A 332 -35.91 -16.48 54.80
CA ASN A 332 -34.91 -17.53 55.11
C ASN A 332 -33.97 -17.91 53.94
N TRP A 333 -32.66 -17.74 54.14
CA TRP A 333 -31.60 -18.11 53.18
C TRP A 333 -31.28 -19.62 53.16
N ALA A 334 -31.49 -20.31 54.29
CA ALA A 334 -31.07 -21.71 54.53
C ALA A 334 -32.22 -22.69 54.84
N GLY A 335 -33.48 -22.23 54.80
CA GLY A 335 -34.65 -23.11 54.98
C GLY A 335 -34.93 -23.98 53.74
N PRO A 336 -35.93 -24.89 53.79
CA PRO A 336 -36.32 -25.74 52.66
C PRO A 336 -36.65 -24.97 51.37
N ASP A 337 -37.14 -23.73 51.51
CA ASP A 337 -37.46 -22.81 50.41
C ASP A 337 -36.40 -21.70 50.21
N GLY A 338 -35.22 -21.85 50.83
CA GLY A 338 -34.15 -20.86 50.81
C GLY A 338 -33.37 -20.83 49.49
N VAL A 339 -32.82 -19.66 49.15
CA VAL A 339 -32.12 -19.43 47.87
C VAL A 339 -30.93 -20.37 47.64
N CYS A 340 -30.22 -20.76 48.70
CA CYS A 340 -29.06 -21.66 48.59
C CYS A 340 -29.49 -23.11 48.36
N VAL A 341 -30.54 -23.55 49.05
CA VAL A 341 -31.07 -24.93 48.99
C VAL A 341 -31.79 -25.19 47.66
N ALA A 342 -32.27 -24.13 46.99
CA ALA A 342 -32.83 -24.19 45.64
C ALA A 342 -31.85 -24.74 44.58
N CYS A 343 -30.54 -24.70 44.83
CA CYS A 343 -29.52 -25.20 43.91
C CYS A 343 -28.86 -26.50 44.39
N HIS A 344 -28.56 -26.64 45.68
CA HIS A 344 -27.94 -27.86 46.23
C HIS A 344 -28.36 -28.15 47.68
N ALA A 345 -28.39 -29.43 48.04
CA ALA A 345 -28.52 -29.85 49.44
C ALA A 345 -27.25 -29.52 50.24
N ILE A 346 -27.38 -29.35 51.55
CA ILE A 346 -26.23 -29.12 52.46
C ILE A 346 -25.57 -30.48 52.75
N PRO A 347 -24.25 -30.67 52.47
CA PRO A 347 -23.56 -31.92 52.73
C PRO A 347 -23.34 -32.15 54.23
N ALA A 348 -23.34 -33.41 54.66
CA ALA A 348 -23.04 -33.77 56.05
C ALA A 348 -21.55 -33.53 56.39
N PRO A 349 -21.20 -33.19 57.65
CA PRO A 349 -19.81 -33.02 58.07
C PRO A 349 -18.96 -34.29 57.91
N GLY A 350 -17.69 -34.13 57.53
CA GLY A 350 -16.74 -35.24 57.36
C GLY A 350 -15.93 -35.16 56.06
N GLY A 351 -14.73 -35.74 56.05
CA GLY A 351 -13.81 -35.69 54.91
C GLY A 351 -13.32 -34.26 54.65
N ASN A 352 -13.76 -33.67 53.52
CA ASN A 352 -13.37 -32.31 53.10
C ASN A 352 -14.30 -31.20 53.66
N TYR A 353 -15.33 -31.54 54.45
CA TYR A 353 -16.33 -30.59 54.94
C TYR A 353 -16.24 -30.39 56.46
N PRO A 354 -16.09 -29.15 56.97
CA PRO A 354 -15.94 -28.86 58.39
C PRO A 354 -17.25 -29.05 59.20
N PRO A 355 -17.18 -29.19 60.54
CA PRO A 355 -18.32 -29.42 61.43
C PRO A 355 -19.48 -28.42 61.28
N GLU A 356 -19.17 -27.19 60.89
CA GLU A 356 -20.10 -26.07 60.74
C GLU A 356 -21.18 -26.28 59.67
N HIS A 357 -21.03 -27.29 58.78
CA HIS A 357 -22.06 -27.69 57.79
C HIS A 357 -23.35 -28.28 58.39
N THR A 358 -23.40 -28.48 59.72
CA THR A 358 -24.66 -28.83 60.43
C THR A 358 -25.51 -27.62 60.80
N SER A 359 -24.99 -26.40 60.65
CA SER A 359 -25.70 -25.17 61.02
C SER A 359 -26.75 -24.76 60.00
N THR A 360 -27.91 -24.31 60.48
CA THR A 360 -28.95 -23.64 59.68
C THR A 360 -28.91 -22.11 59.82
N ASP A 361 -27.99 -21.57 60.63
CA ASP A 361 -27.83 -20.12 60.82
C ASP A 361 -27.11 -19.50 59.60
N PRO A 362 -27.77 -18.57 58.89
CA PRO A 362 -27.17 -17.93 57.73
C PRO A 362 -25.91 -17.09 58.06
N ASN A 363 -25.68 -16.68 59.31
CA ASN A 363 -24.42 -16.03 59.71
C ASN A 363 -23.23 -16.99 59.65
N VAL A 364 -23.43 -18.25 60.00
CA VAL A 364 -22.39 -19.29 59.94
C VAL A 364 -22.08 -19.63 58.49
N CYS A 365 -23.09 -19.76 57.64
CA CYS A 365 -22.87 -19.96 56.21
C CYS A 365 -22.06 -18.81 55.60
N ARG A 366 -22.35 -17.56 55.99
CA ARG A 366 -21.67 -16.36 55.46
C ARG A 366 -20.23 -16.17 55.93
N SER A 367 -19.76 -16.84 56.98
CA SER A 367 -18.33 -16.76 57.34
C SER A 367 -17.44 -17.54 56.37
N CYS A 368 -18.01 -18.53 55.67
CA CYS A 368 -17.31 -19.38 54.70
C CYS A 368 -17.76 -19.13 53.25
N HIS A 369 -19.06 -18.89 53.01
CA HIS A 369 -19.69 -18.70 51.69
C HIS A 369 -20.07 -17.24 51.43
N VAL A 370 -19.06 -16.42 51.15
CA VAL A 370 -19.26 -14.97 50.92
C VAL A 370 -19.63 -14.65 49.47
N HIS A 371 -20.49 -13.66 49.28
CA HIS A 371 -20.99 -13.23 47.95
C HIS A 371 -19.86 -12.67 47.06
N ASP A 372 -18.74 -12.25 47.60
CA ASP A 372 -17.60 -11.64 46.92
C ASP A 372 -16.31 -12.45 47.07
N SER A 373 -16.44 -13.78 47.15
CA SER A 373 -15.30 -14.68 47.19
C SER A 373 -14.49 -14.63 45.89
N ALA A 374 -13.17 -14.75 46.03
CA ALA A 374 -12.23 -14.78 44.91
C ALA A 374 -12.48 -15.96 43.96
N ASP A 375 -13.00 -17.07 44.49
CA ASP A 375 -13.24 -18.32 43.77
C ASP A 375 -14.65 -18.39 43.14
N GLY A 376 -15.39 -17.28 43.16
CA GLY A 376 -16.77 -17.19 42.67
C GLY A 376 -17.74 -16.82 43.79
N SER A 377 -18.83 -16.11 43.48
CA SER A 377 -19.82 -15.75 44.52
C SER A 377 -20.28 -17.01 45.26
N PHE A 378 -20.22 -16.98 46.60
CA PHE A 378 -20.58 -18.06 47.51
C PHE A 378 -19.66 -19.30 47.51
N ALA A 379 -18.50 -19.27 46.84
CA ALA A 379 -17.47 -20.29 46.96
C ALA A 379 -16.63 -20.11 48.25
N ALA A 380 -16.38 -21.19 48.99
CA ALA A 380 -15.49 -21.19 50.15
C ALA A 380 -14.03 -21.40 49.75
N GLY A 381 -13.09 -20.71 50.41
CA GLY A 381 -11.65 -20.73 50.07
C GLY A 381 -10.72 -20.74 51.29
N CYS A 382 -9.42 -21.00 51.09
CA CYS A 382 -8.45 -21.20 52.18
C CYS A 382 -8.33 -19.99 53.12
N ASN A 383 -8.44 -18.77 52.58
CA ASN A 383 -8.36 -17.52 53.33
C ASN A 383 -9.54 -17.30 54.28
N SER A 384 -10.58 -18.14 54.24
CA SER A 384 -11.69 -18.08 55.21
C SER A 384 -11.26 -18.48 56.63
N CYS A 385 -10.14 -19.19 56.78
CA CYS A 385 -9.68 -19.70 58.08
C CYS A 385 -8.30 -19.16 58.50
N HIS A 386 -7.34 -19.10 57.57
CA HIS A 386 -6.01 -18.55 57.82
C HIS A 386 -5.41 -17.91 56.56
N GLY A 387 -4.40 -17.05 56.73
CA GLY A 387 -3.71 -16.43 55.59
C GLY A 387 -2.99 -17.45 54.72
N ASN A 388 -3.09 -17.29 53.40
CA ASN A 388 -2.35 -18.07 52.40
C ASN A 388 -1.69 -17.12 51.37
N PRO A 389 -0.55 -16.47 51.71
CA PRO A 389 0.29 -16.70 52.88
C PRO A 389 -0.14 -15.87 54.11
N PRO A 390 0.35 -16.20 55.32
CA PRO A 390 0.23 -15.31 56.48
C PRO A 390 0.82 -13.92 56.19
N GLN A 391 0.12 -12.86 56.57
CA GLN A 391 0.52 -11.47 56.38
C GLN A 391 0.81 -10.74 57.69
N ILE A 392 0.25 -11.24 58.79
CA ILE A 392 0.38 -10.66 60.13
C ILE A 392 0.74 -11.73 61.16
N ASN A 393 1.39 -11.31 62.24
CA ASN A 393 1.67 -12.16 63.40
C ASN A 393 0.44 -12.28 64.31
N ALA A 394 -0.67 -12.79 63.76
CA ALA A 394 -1.86 -13.12 64.54
C ALA A 394 -2.53 -14.37 63.96
N ALA A 395 -3.36 -15.05 64.74
CA ALA A 395 -4.21 -16.12 64.24
C ALA A 395 -5.35 -15.56 63.36
N GLY A 396 -5.74 -16.27 62.30
CA GLY A 396 -6.95 -15.99 61.51
C GLY A 396 -6.71 -15.67 60.03
N PRO A 397 -7.75 -15.24 59.29
CA PRO A 397 -7.81 -15.13 57.82
C PRO A 397 -6.64 -14.43 57.10
N SER A 398 -5.94 -13.53 57.79
CA SER A 398 -4.79 -12.80 57.23
C SER A 398 -3.47 -13.14 57.91
N GLY A 399 -3.47 -14.04 58.88
CA GLY A 399 -2.29 -14.38 59.69
C GLY A 399 -2.01 -15.88 59.73
N TYR A 400 -1.25 -16.32 60.72
CA TYR A 400 -0.79 -17.70 60.79
C TYR A 400 -1.92 -18.67 61.14
N ALA A 401 -1.74 -19.93 60.73
CA ALA A 401 -2.67 -20.99 61.07
C ALA A 401 -2.65 -21.26 62.58
N SER A 402 -3.84 -21.27 63.17
CA SER A 402 -4.08 -21.62 64.56
C SER A 402 -5.41 -22.35 64.65
N SER A 403 -5.41 -23.60 65.08
CA SER A 403 -6.62 -24.41 65.27
C SER A 403 -6.48 -25.26 66.51
N GLY A 404 -7.30 -24.98 67.54
CA GLY A 404 -7.25 -25.69 68.81
C GLY A 404 -5.85 -25.71 69.43
N SER A 405 -5.29 -26.91 69.63
CA SER A 405 -3.96 -27.15 70.21
C SER A 405 -2.80 -26.92 69.23
N SER A 406 -3.05 -26.76 67.93
CA SER A 406 -2.02 -26.54 66.92
C SER A 406 -1.85 -25.05 66.65
N ASN A 407 -0.80 -24.44 67.23
CA ASN A 407 -0.50 -23.01 67.10
C ASN A 407 0.94 -22.79 66.59
N TYR A 408 1.07 -22.09 65.45
CA TYR A 408 2.36 -21.80 64.83
C TYR A 408 3.28 -20.93 65.72
N ALA A 409 2.71 -20.01 66.48
CA ALA A 409 3.47 -19.07 67.32
C ALA A 409 4.28 -19.77 68.42
N THR A 410 3.90 -20.99 68.80
CA THR A 410 4.54 -21.77 69.89
C THR A 410 5.30 -23.00 69.38
N SER A 411 5.57 -23.09 68.06
CA SER A 411 6.15 -24.28 67.41
C SER A 411 7.65 -24.49 67.64
N GLY A 412 8.36 -23.52 68.22
CA GLY A 412 9.83 -23.54 68.37
C GLY A 412 10.62 -23.20 67.09
N VAL A 413 9.95 -23.14 65.94
CA VAL A 413 10.53 -22.73 64.64
C VAL A 413 9.86 -21.48 64.05
N PHE A 414 9.07 -20.78 64.88
CA PHE A 414 8.33 -19.57 64.51
C PHE A 414 9.24 -18.53 63.85
N LYS A 415 8.77 -17.96 62.72
CA LYS A 415 9.39 -16.82 62.05
C LYS A 415 8.41 -15.66 62.07
N ASP A 416 8.91 -14.49 62.45
CA ASP A 416 8.15 -13.25 62.47
C ASP A 416 7.71 -12.85 61.05
N GLU A 417 6.42 -12.96 60.74
CA GLU A 417 5.85 -12.67 59.42
C GLU A 417 5.95 -11.19 59.02
N SER A 418 6.27 -10.30 59.96
CA SER A 418 6.60 -8.91 59.63
C SER A 418 7.98 -8.78 58.97
N LEU A 419 8.86 -9.79 59.13
CA LEU A 419 10.25 -9.82 58.65
C LEU A 419 10.51 -10.90 57.59
N THR A 420 9.58 -11.84 57.38
CA THR A 420 9.68 -12.89 56.34
C THR A 420 9.44 -12.33 54.94
N PRO A 421 10.00 -12.99 53.89
CA PRO A 421 9.75 -12.63 52.51
C PRO A 421 8.46 -13.22 51.94
N HIS A 422 7.55 -13.82 52.73
CA HIS A 422 6.31 -14.45 52.21
C HIS A 422 5.49 -13.50 51.32
N LEU A 423 5.25 -12.27 51.78
CA LEU A 423 4.55 -11.25 50.99
C LEU A 423 5.36 -10.82 49.75
N ALA A 424 6.68 -10.73 49.87
CA ALA A 424 7.55 -10.37 48.75
C ALA A 424 7.52 -11.45 47.66
N HIS A 425 7.56 -12.73 48.03
CA HIS A 425 7.47 -13.85 47.09
C HIS A 425 6.10 -13.96 46.42
N THR A 426 5.01 -13.83 47.17
CA THR A 426 3.66 -13.92 46.59
C THR A 426 3.29 -12.70 45.74
N SER A 427 3.81 -11.51 46.07
CA SER A 427 3.70 -10.34 45.20
C SER A 427 4.39 -10.51 43.83
N ARG A 428 5.32 -11.47 43.73
CA ARG A 428 6.02 -11.83 42.48
C ARG A 428 5.45 -13.06 41.78
N GLY A 429 4.26 -13.52 42.19
CA GLY A 429 3.55 -14.62 41.55
C GLY A 429 4.08 -16.02 41.91
N LEU A 430 4.94 -16.14 42.93
CA LEU A 430 5.36 -17.46 43.42
C LEU A 430 4.22 -18.11 44.19
N THR A 431 3.89 -19.35 43.81
CA THR A 431 2.90 -20.16 44.52
C THR A 431 3.51 -20.72 45.80
N CYS A 432 2.69 -20.92 46.83
CA CYS A 432 3.14 -21.51 48.09
C CYS A 432 3.73 -22.92 47.86
N ALA A 433 3.20 -23.66 46.88
CA ALA A 433 3.69 -24.97 46.47
C ALA A 433 5.13 -24.96 45.94
N ALA A 434 5.63 -23.83 45.42
CA ALA A 434 7.03 -23.70 44.99
C ALA A 434 8.03 -23.96 46.13
N CYS A 435 7.61 -23.75 47.38
CA CYS A 435 8.41 -24.03 48.57
C CYS A 435 7.79 -25.14 49.45
N HIS A 436 6.46 -25.22 49.56
CA HIS A 436 5.76 -26.08 50.51
C HIS A 436 5.21 -27.38 49.91
N SER A 437 5.69 -27.79 48.72
CA SER A 437 5.25 -29.04 48.08
C SER A 437 5.53 -30.26 48.95
N GLY A 438 4.50 -31.10 49.17
CA GLY A 438 4.55 -32.29 50.01
C GLY A 438 4.01 -32.11 51.44
N ASN A 439 3.52 -30.93 51.79
CA ASN A 439 2.92 -30.65 53.11
C ASN A 439 1.42 -31.05 53.16
N GLN A 440 0.94 -31.49 54.34
CA GLN A 440 -0.46 -31.89 54.54
C GLN A 440 -1.05 -31.32 55.84
N HIS A 441 -2.23 -30.68 55.77
CA HIS A 441 -2.93 -30.10 56.94
C HIS A 441 -3.23 -31.13 58.04
N ALA A 442 -3.58 -32.37 57.68
CA ALA A 442 -3.90 -33.43 58.64
C ALA A 442 -2.70 -33.91 59.49
N SER A 443 -1.47 -33.62 59.04
CA SER A 443 -0.24 -34.09 59.68
C SER A 443 0.42 -33.07 60.62
N GLY A 444 -0.06 -31.82 60.65
CA GLY A 444 0.56 -30.74 61.43
C GLY A 444 1.84 -30.14 60.81
N ASP A 445 2.40 -30.73 59.76
CA ASP A 445 3.68 -30.34 59.12
C ASP A 445 3.56 -29.23 58.06
N PHE A 446 2.52 -28.39 58.11
CA PHE A 446 2.18 -27.47 57.02
C PHE A 446 3.19 -26.35 56.75
N GLN A 447 4.23 -26.21 57.58
CA GLN A 447 5.16 -25.06 57.60
C GLN A 447 6.54 -25.36 56.98
N GLN A 448 6.86 -26.61 56.66
CA GLN A 448 8.18 -27.00 56.14
C GLN A 448 8.38 -26.56 54.68
N VAL A 449 9.60 -26.21 54.30
CA VAL A 449 9.97 -25.85 52.91
C VAL A 449 10.92 -26.88 52.29
N PHE A 450 10.83 -27.06 50.98
CA PHE A 450 11.61 -27.99 50.16
C PHE A 450 11.56 -29.45 50.64
N ARG A 451 10.44 -29.87 51.25
CA ARG A 451 10.18 -31.28 51.61
C ARG A 451 10.21 -32.16 50.37
N THR A 452 9.50 -31.74 49.33
CA THR A 452 9.71 -32.22 47.96
C THR A 452 10.61 -31.24 47.22
N ARG A 453 11.83 -31.67 46.86
CA ARG A 453 12.81 -30.85 46.14
C ARG A 453 12.54 -30.86 44.63
N SER A 454 11.39 -30.34 44.22
CA SER A 454 10.94 -30.33 42.82
C SER A 454 10.24 -29.01 42.46
N GLY A 455 9.80 -28.88 41.21
CA GLY A 455 9.13 -27.67 40.72
C GLY A 455 10.09 -26.52 40.44
N THR A 456 9.57 -25.29 40.43
CA THR A 456 10.30 -24.08 40.00
C THR A 456 11.61 -23.86 40.75
N ALA A 457 11.67 -24.18 42.04
CA ALA A 457 12.90 -24.04 42.83
C ALA A 457 14.06 -24.93 42.34
N ALA A 458 13.74 -26.04 41.66
CA ALA A 458 14.69 -27.02 41.14
C ALA A 458 14.98 -26.90 39.64
N TYR A 459 14.49 -25.83 38.98
CA TYR A 459 14.75 -25.62 37.56
C TYR A 459 16.23 -25.56 37.22
N TYR A 460 16.55 -25.98 35.99
CA TYR A 460 17.91 -26.03 35.46
C TYR A 460 18.89 -26.86 36.31
N GLY A 461 18.39 -27.91 36.97
CA GLY A 461 19.21 -28.82 37.77
C GLY A 461 19.60 -28.26 39.15
N ALA A 462 18.97 -27.17 39.61
CA ALA A 462 19.16 -26.69 40.96
C ALA A 462 18.72 -27.74 41.99
N THR A 463 19.46 -27.87 43.09
CA THR A 463 19.07 -28.69 44.24
C THR A 463 18.64 -27.76 45.38
N PRO A 464 17.33 -27.52 45.58
CA PRO A 464 16.84 -26.64 46.63
C PRO A 464 17.31 -27.05 48.03
N SER A 465 17.84 -26.10 48.80
CA SER A 465 18.30 -26.34 50.17
C SER A 465 17.99 -25.16 51.08
N TYR A 466 17.48 -25.47 52.27
CA TYR A 466 17.15 -24.53 53.33
C TYR A 466 17.69 -25.04 54.67
N ASP A 467 18.45 -24.19 55.36
CA ASP A 467 18.88 -24.40 56.73
C ASP A 467 17.90 -23.65 57.66
N PRO A 468 17.10 -24.33 58.50
CA PRO A 468 16.11 -23.68 59.37
C PRO A 468 16.69 -23.00 60.61
N THR A 469 17.97 -23.20 60.92
CA THR A 469 18.60 -22.70 62.15
C THR A 469 18.67 -21.17 62.21
N GLY A 470 18.52 -20.60 63.42
CA GLY A 470 18.54 -19.14 63.64
C GLY A 470 17.52 -18.41 62.77
N SER A 471 17.98 -17.46 61.94
CA SER A 471 17.13 -16.72 61.00
C SER A 471 16.64 -17.54 59.80
N GLY A 472 17.17 -18.74 59.59
CA GLY A 472 16.88 -19.59 58.43
C GLY A 472 17.58 -19.10 57.15
N SER A 473 18.27 -19.96 56.39
CA SER A 473 19.01 -19.57 55.19
C SER A 473 18.70 -20.47 53.98
N CYS A 474 18.34 -19.85 52.86
CA CYS A 474 18.21 -20.50 51.55
C CYS A 474 19.57 -20.55 50.87
N LEU A 475 20.17 -21.74 50.78
CA LEU A 475 21.55 -21.93 50.32
C LEU A 475 21.64 -22.05 48.79
N THR A 476 20.81 -22.91 48.20
CA THR A 476 20.79 -23.21 46.76
C THR A 476 19.35 -23.31 46.30
N ASN A 477 18.99 -22.60 45.21
CA ASN A 477 17.72 -22.75 44.49
C ASN A 477 17.78 -21.93 43.18
N TYR A 478 16.96 -22.27 42.19
CA TYR A 478 16.88 -21.58 40.90
C TYR A 478 16.70 -20.06 41.02
N CYS A 479 15.80 -19.59 41.90
CA CYS A 479 15.45 -18.17 42.03
C CYS A 479 16.60 -17.32 42.61
N HIS A 480 17.54 -17.93 43.34
CA HIS A 480 18.74 -17.27 43.86
C HIS A 480 19.99 -17.63 43.05
N SER A 481 19.82 -18.01 41.78
CA SER A 481 20.91 -18.23 40.85
C SER A 481 21.20 -16.98 39.99
N ASN A 482 22.32 -17.01 39.28
CA ASN A 482 22.66 -16.01 38.27
C ASN A 482 21.89 -16.17 36.94
N GLY A 483 20.93 -17.10 36.84
CA GLY A 483 20.12 -17.30 35.63
C GLY A 483 20.93 -17.75 34.40
N ALA A 484 22.06 -18.45 34.61
CA ALA A 484 22.97 -18.88 33.55
C ALA A 484 22.27 -19.60 32.37
N PRO A 485 22.81 -19.50 31.13
CA PRO A 485 22.32 -20.29 30.01
C PRO A 485 22.43 -21.79 30.29
N SER A 486 21.60 -22.62 29.65
CA SER A 486 21.52 -24.08 29.88
C SER A 486 22.86 -24.81 29.66
N SER A 487 23.79 -24.19 28.95
CA SER A 487 25.15 -24.68 28.67
C SER A 487 26.20 -24.31 29.73
N VAL A 488 25.85 -23.50 30.75
CA VAL A 488 26.78 -23.02 31.78
C VAL A 488 26.21 -23.32 33.18
N PRO A 489 27.00 -23.87 34.12
CA PRO A 489 26.53 -24.12 35.47
C PRO A 489 26.04 -22.84 36.18
N PRO A 490 24.87 -22.86 36.85
CA PRO A 490 24.37 -21.72 37.60
C PRO A 490 25.22 -21.44 38.84
N VAL A 491 25.44 -20.15 39.12
CA VAL A 491 26.08 -19.68 40.36
C VAL A 491 24.98 -19.20 41.31
N TYR A 492 24.98 -19.69 42.55
CA TYR A 492 23.96 -19.38 43.55
C TYR A 492 24.43 -18.35 44.57
N LYS A 493 23.50 -17.57 45.12
CA LYS A 493 23.71 -16.68 46.25
C LYS A 493 22.86 -17.10 47.45
N THR A 494 23.46 -17.07 48.63
CA THR A 494 22.76 -17.38 49.88
C THR A 494 21.88 -16.21 50.31
N ALA A 495 20.63 -16.50 50.69
CA ALA A 495 19.69 -15.49 51.22
C ALA A 495 19.09 -15.95 52.55
N THR A 496 18.80 -15.02 53.45
CA THR A 496 18.25 -15.31 54.79
C THR A 496 16.71 -15.15 54.79
N TRP A 497 16.00 -16.06 55.45
CA TRP A 497 14.54 -16.13 55.50
C TRP A 497 13.93 -15.10 56.47
N ALA A 498 14.36 -15.09 57.73
CA ALA A 498 14.05 -13.97 58.63
C ALA A 498 15.00 -12.81 58.31
N LEU A 499 14.47 -11.58 58.24
CA LEU A 499 15.18 -10.35 57.83
C LEU A 499 15.31 -10.14 56.31
N GLY A 500 14.66 -10.98 55.50
CA GLY A 500 14.69 -10.92 54.03
C GLY A 500 13.65 -9.97 53.40
N LYS A 501 12.72 -9.42 54.18
CA LYS A 501 11.69 -8.51 53.66
C LYS A 501 12.31 -7.21 53.15
N ASN A 502 12.06 -6.89 51.88
CA ASN A 502 12.52 -5.67 51.18
C ASN A 502 14.04 -5.47 51.11
N SER A 503 14.87 -6.51 51.34
CA SER A 503 16.33 -6.39 51.31
C SER A 503 16.94 -6.52 49.91
N ILE A 504 16.18 -7.04 48.93
CA ILE A 504 16.62 -7.27 47.55
C ILE A 504 15.59 -6.68 46.59
N VAL A 505 14.35 -7.18 46.67
CA VAL A 505 13.24 -6.81 45.79
C VAL A 505 12.79 -5.37 46.05
N GLY A 506 12.69 -4.56 44.99
CA GLY A 506 12.20 -3.18 45.06
C GLY A 506 13.27 -2.16 45.52
N THR A 507 14.54 -2.56 45.56
CA THR A 507 15.68 -1.70 45.88
C THR A 507 16.46 -1.31 44.62
N PRO A 508 17.15 -0.15 44.58
CA PRO A 508 18.01 0.21 43.45
C PRO A 508 19.10 -0.83 43.23
N GLY A 509 19.23 -1.35 42.01
CA GLY A 509 20.20 -2.42 41.68
C GLY A 509 19.72 -3.84 42.00
N GLU A 510 18.40 -4.06 42.16
CA GLU A 510 17.81 -5.37 42.48
C GLU A 510 18.30 -6.52 41.57
N CYS A 511 18.61 -6.26 40.30
CA CYS A 511 19.12 -7.28 39.38
C CYS A 511 20.49 -7.80 39.84
N SER A 512 21.42 -6.89 40.12
CA SER A 512 22.81 -7.17 40.53
C SER A 512 22.90 -7.92 41.86
N ALA A 513 21.85 -7.87 42.67
CA ALA A 513 21.74 -8.69 43.86
C ALA A 513 21.75 -10.19 43.53
N CYS A 514 21.33 -10.60 42.32
CA CYS A 514 21.32 -12.00 41.86
C CYS A 514 22.23 -12.25 40.64
N HIS A 515 22.11 -11.45 39.57
CA HIS A 515 22.85 -11.58 38.31
C HIS A 515 23.20 -10.22 37.70
N ASP A 516 24.12 -10.17 36.73
CA ASP A 516 24.45 -8.92 36.05
C ASP A 516 23.22 -8.30 35.37
N ALA A 517 23.01 -7.00 35.54
CA ALA A 517 21.89 -6.29 34.92
C ALA A 517 22.01 -6.24 33.38
N ALA A 518 23.23 -6.27 32.86
CA ALA A 518 23.55 -6.36 31.43
C ALA A 518 24.21 -7.71 31.14
N PRO A 519 23.48 -8.71 30.60
CA PRO A 519 24.05 -10.02 30.33
C PRO A 519 25.10 -9.93 29.22
N GLY A 520 26.28 -10.51 29.46
CA GLY A 520 27.38 -10.58 28.48
C GLY A 520 27.34 -11.79 27.54
N THR A 521 26.26 -12.57 27.58
CA THR A 521 26.11 -13.84 26.83
C THR A 521 25.48 -13.63 25.45
N ASN A 522 25.84 -14.49 24.48
CA ASN A 522 25.31 -14.48 23.12
C ASN A 522 25.42 -13.09 22.45
N ALA A 523 24.39 -12.65 21.69
CA ALA A 523 24.37 -11.37 21.01
C ALA A 523 23.97 -10.17 21.89
N HIS A 524 23.76 -10.31 23.21
CA HIS A 524 23.34 -9.20 24.07
C HIS A 524 24.31 -8.02 24.01
N THR A 525 25.62 -8.27 24.13
CA THR A 525 26.64 -7.21 24.06
C THR A 525 26.56 -6.39 22.78
N ALA A 526 26.20 -7.00 21.65
CA ALA A 526 26.07 -6.32 20.36
C ALA A 526 24.85 -5.39 20.28
N HIS A 527 23.75 -5.74 20.96
CA HIS A 527 22.53 -4.95 21.00
C HIS A 527 22.57 -3.88 22.09
N LEU A 528 23.10 -4.21 23.27
CA LEU A 528 23.25 -3.28 24.40
C LEU A 528 24.27 -2.17 24.07
N SER A 529 25.36 -2.47 23.36
CA SER A 529 26.32 -1.46 22.89
C SER A 529 25.72 -0.44 21.91
N ARG A 530 24.58 -0.76 21.28
CA ARG A 530 23.83 0.16 20.41
C ARG A 530 22.77 0.97 21.18
N GLY A 531 22.66 0.78 22.50
CA GLY A 531 21.73 1.50 23.36
C GLY A 531 20.32 0.91 23.40
N TYR A 532 20.10 -0.30 22.89
CA TYR A 532 18.78 -0.92 22.92
C TYR A 532 18.40 -1.37 24.34
N SER A 533 17.18 -1.02 24.75
CA SER A 533 16.62 -1.39 26.05
C SER A 533 16.15 -2.84 26.07
N CYS A 534 16.22 -3.48 27.24
CA CYS A 534 15.67 -4.83 27.49
C CYS A 534 14.19 -4.94 27.08
N THR A 535 13.44 -3.84 27.22
CA THR A 535 12.01 -3.76 26.85
C THR A 535 11.75 -4.00 25.36
N LEU A 536 12.76 -3.82 24.50
CA LEU A 536 12.62 -4.00 23.06
C LEU A 536 12.41 -5.49 22.69
N CYS A 537 13.10 -6.40 23.40
CA CYS A 537 13.09 -7.84 23.13
C CYS A 537 12.38 -8.65 24.22
N HIS A 538 12.33 -8.14 25.45
CA HIS A 538 11.71 -8.79 26.60
C HIS A 538 10.51 -7.97 27.10
N ALA A 539 9.68 -7.42 26.22
CA ALA A 539 8.58 -6.51 26.54
C ALA A 539 7.50 -7.11 27.47
N ALA A 540 7.41 -8.43 27.51
CA ALA A 540 6.54 -9.16 28.43
C ALA A 540 7.13 -9.25 29.84
N THR A 541 8.46 -9.19 30.00
CA THR A 541 9.18 -9.52 31.24
C THR A 541 9.92 -8.31 31.83
N ALA A 542 10.52 -7.44 31.02
CA ALA A 542 11.25 -6.24 31.42
C ALA A 542 10.41 -4.95 31.28
N ALA A 543 10.51 -4.06 32.27
CA ALA A 543 9.90 -2.71 32.23
C ALA A 543 10.94 -1.63 31.91
N SER A 544 12.22 -1.91 32.18
CA SER A 544 13.38 -1.08 31.81
C SER A 544 14.65 -1.95 31.81
N ASN A 545 15.82 -1.32 31.69
CA ASN A 545 17.11 -2.02 31.84
C ASN A 545 17.43 -2.46 33.28
N SER A 546 16.64 -2.00 34.27
CA SER A 546 16.89 -2.27 35.68
C SER A 546 15.63 -2.65 36.46
N SER A 547 14.52 -2.93 35.76
CA SER A 547 13.25 -3.29 36.42
C SER A 547 12.46 -4.32 35.63
N ILE A 548 11.79 -5.20 36.37
CA ILE A 548 10.96 -6.29 35.85
C ILE A 548 9.50 -5.82 35.76
N LYS A 549 8.86 -6.09 34.61
CA LYS A 549 7.45 -5.77 34.35
C LYS A 549 6.51 -6.84 34.88
N ASP A 550 6.82 -8.09 34.60
CA ASP A 550 6.02 -9.25 35.02
C ASP A 550 6.94 -10.26 35.69
N ALA A 551 6.89 -10.29 37.02
CA ALA A 551 7.73 -11.17 37.80
C ALA A 551 7.38 -12.66 37.59
N SER A 552 6.13 -12.97 37.24
CA SER A 552 5.71 -14.35 37.00
C SER A 552 6.38 -14.96 35.78
N LYS A 553 6.62 -14.15 34.74
CA LYS A 553 7.36 -14.54 33.53
C LYS A 553 8.87 -14.57 33.77
N HIS A 554 9.38 -13.67 34.60
CA HIS A 554 10.81 -13.66 34.92
C HIS A 554 11.30 -14.95 35.62
N VAL A 555 10.45 -15.58 36.45
CA VAL A 555 10.84 -16.74 37.28
C VAL A 555 10.27 -18.08 36.81
N ASN A 556 9.54 -18.14 35.68
CA ASN A 556 8.91 -19.38 35.21
C ASN A 556 9.86 -20.35 34.51
N GLY A 557 11.16 -20.06 34.49
CA GLY A 557 12.17 -20.89 33.84
C GLY A 557 12.13 -20.84 32.32
N ILE A 558 11.38 -19.92 31.72
CA ILE A 558 11.37 -19.67 30.27
C ILE A 558 12.04 -18.31 30.03
N LYS A 559 12.82 -18.21 28.96
CA LYS A 559 13.42 -16.94 28.54
C LYS A 559 12.53 -16.31 27.49
N GLU A 560 11.46 -15.62 27.91
CA GLU A 560 10.50 -15.06 26.94
C GLU A 560 11.14 -14.00 26.09
N MET A 561 11.03 -14.18 24.77
CA MET A 561 11.28 -13.12 23.81
C MET A 561 9.92 -12.60 23.35
N SER A 562 9.61 -11.38 23.77
CA SER A 562 8.39 -10.67 23.41
C SER A 562 8.80 -9.30 22.91
N PHE A 563 8.72 -9.14 21.60
CA PHE A 563 9.24 -7.95 20.94
C PHE A 563 8.26 -6.79 20.99
N SER A 564 8.77 -5.57 21.08
CA SER A 564 7.99 -4.34 21.03
C SER A 564 8.68 -3.27 20.18
N GLY A 565 8.01 -2.13 19.98
CA GLY A 565 8.58 -1.00 19.23
C GLY A 565 9.04 -1.41 17.83
N ALA A 566 10.25 -1.01 17.46
CA ALA A 566 10.84 -1.32 16.15
C ALA A 566 11.14 -2.82 15.94
N ALA A 567 11.10 -3.65 16.98
CA ALA A 567 11.28 -5.10 16.87
C ALA A 567 9.94 -5.85 16.81
N LEU A 568 8.80 -5.17 16.93
CA LEU A 568 7.48 -5.81 16.90
C LEU A 568 7.28 -6.64 15.62
N GLY A 569 6.77 -7.86 15.78
CA GLY A 569 6.59 -8.81 14.67
C GLY A 569 7.85 -9.61 14.31
N THR A 570 8.93 -9.50 15.08
CA THR A 570 10.09 -10.40 14.98
C THR A 570 9.70 -11.81 15.41
N GLU A 571 9.86 -12.78 14.52
CA GLU A 571 9.75 -14.21 14.76
C GLU A 571 11.13 -14.81 14.98
N ILE A 572 11.21 -15.83 15.83
CA ILE A 572 12.42 -16.62 16.08
C ILE A 572 12.12 -18.08 15.77
N ASP A 573 12.98 -18.72 14.99
CA ASP A 573 12.85 -20.14 14.69
C ASP A 573 13.45 -21.03 15.81
N VAL A 574 13.27 -22.34 15.68
CA VAL A 574 13.77 -23.33 16.65
C VAL A 574 15.30 -23.38 16.77
N SER A 575 16.03 -22.68 15.90
CA SER A 575 17.50 -22.60 15.91
C SER A 575 17.99 -21.27 16.49
N ASP A 576 17.14 -20.48 17.15
CA ASP A 576 17.44 -19.14 17.66
C ASP A 576 17.75 -18.11 16.55
N THR A 577 17.14 -18.26 15.38
CA THR A 577 17.32 -17.36 14.24
C THR A 577 16.17 -16.35 14.13
N CYS A 578 16.48 -15.06 14.05
CA CYS A 578 15.46 -14.00 13.92
C CYS A 578 15.01 -13.86 12.47
N THR A 579 13.84 -14.38 12.08
CA THR A 579 13.46 -14.56 10.66
C THR A 579 12.68 -13.39 10.04
N THR A 580 11.97 -12.59 10.85
CA THR A 580 11.10 -11.51 10.35
C THR A 580 11.37 -10.16 11.01
N SER A 581 12.55 -9.99 11.62
CA SER A 581 12.84 -8.75 12.36
C SER A 581 13.06 -7.56 11.44
N TYR A 582 12.31 -6.48 11.64
CA TYR A 582 12.53 -5.21 10.94
C TYR A 582 13.99 -4.71 11.09
N CYS A 583 14.60 -4.88 12.27
CA CYS A 583 16.00 -4.49 12.53
C CYS A 583 17.03 -5.31 11.74
N HIS A 584 16.66 -6.52 11.32
CA HIS A 584 17.46 -7.39 10.45
C HIS A 584 16.92 -7.41 9.03
N SER A 585 16.14 -6.39 8.64
CA SER A 585 15.58 -6.25 7.31
C SER A 585 16.29 -5.21 6.49
N ASN A 586 15.93 -5.15 5.20
CA ASN A 586 16.33 -4.10 4.31
C ASN A 586 15.46 -2.83 4.42
N GLY A 587 14.65 -2.70 5.47
CA GLY A 587 13.64 -1.66 5.66
C GLY A 587 12.45 -1.72 4.69
N ARG A 588 12.44 -2.67 3.74
CA ARG A 588 11.41 -2.85 2.70
C ARG A 588 10.81 -4.27 2.71
N GLY A 589 10.96 -4.99 3.82
CA GLY A 589 10.38 -6.32 4.01
C GLY A 589 11.19 -7.49 3.45
N VAL A 590 12.47 -7.28 3.07
CA VAL A 590 13.41 -8.38 2.84
C VAL A 590 14.24 -8.57 4.10
N TYR A 591 14.18 -9.75 4.69
CA TYR A 591 14.79 -10.05 5.98
C TYR A 591 16.08 -10.86 5.81
N SER A 592 17.08 -10.53 6.60
CA SER A 592 18.18 -11.44 6.92
C SER A 592 17.81 -12.22 8.17
N SER A 593 18.30 -13.45 8.26
CA SER A 593 17.99 -14.37 9.35
C SER A 593 19.26 -14.64 10.17
N PRO A 594 19.74 -13.67 10.98
CA PRO A 594 20.89 -13.89 11.85
C PRO A 594 20.51 -14.77 13.05
N ASN A 595 21.47 -15.57 13.49
CA ASN A 595 21.36 -16.44 14.65
C ASN A 595 21.85 -15.72 15.92
N TRP A 596 21.05 -15.77 16.99
CA TRP A 596 21.34 -15.09 18.25
C TRP A 596 22.64 -15.57 18.93
N THR A 597 23.04 -16.81 18.70
CA THR A 597 24.23 -17.42 19.29
C THR A 597 25.49 -17.26 18.43
N MET A 598 25.36 -16.91 17.14
CA MET A 598 26.48 -16.79 16.20
C MET A 598 26.67 -15.35 15.73
N LYS A 599 27.60 -14.62 16.37
CA LYS A 599 27.88 -13.19 16.08
C LYS A 599 28.12 -12.88 14.59
N ALA A 600 28.70 -13.80 13.83
CA ALA A 600 29.05 -13.58 12.42
C ALA A 600 27.84 -13.36 11.51
N THR A 601 26.66 -13.89 11.84
CA THR A 601 25.49 -13.84 10.95
C THR A 601 24.81 -12.46 10.92
N GLY A 602 25.03 -11.62 11.94
CA GLY A 602 24.48 -10.26 12.05
C GLY A 602 25.49 -9.14 11.77
N ALA A 603 26.57 -9.42 11.04
CA ALA A 603 27.60 -8.44 10.70
C ALA A 603 27.10 -7.42 9.65
N CYS A 604 27.74 -6.25 9.57
CA CYS A 604 27.44 -5.29 8.50
C CYS A 604 27.62 -5.94 7.12
N GLY A 605 26.69 -5.69 6.20
CA GLY A 605 26.65 -6.30 4.86
C GLY A 605 25.77 -7.54 4.75
N THR A 606 25.38 -8.19 5.85
CA THR A 606 24.49 -9.36 5.79
C THR A 606 23.01 -9.00 5.64
N CYS A 607 22.60 -7.79 6.06
CA CYS A 607 21.21 -7.32 6.00
C CYS A 607 20.89 -6.46 4.78
N HIS A 608 21.90 -5.88 4.16
CA HIS A 608 21.80 -4.95 3.04
C HIS A 608 23.10 -5.06 2.23
N ASP A 609 23.17 -6.05 1.35
CA ASP A 609 24.31 -6.17 0.46
C ASP A 609 24.25 -5.08 -0.61
N THR A 610 25.40 -4.59 -1.03
CA THR A 610 25.57 -3.53 -2.05
C THR A 610 26.18 -4.08 -3.34
N ALA A 611 26.35 -5.40 -3.42
CA ALA A 611 26.89 -6.08 -4.60
C ALA A 611 25.85 -6.36 -5.70
N THR A 612 26.28 -6.56 -6.94
CA THR A 612 26.56 -5.51 -7.92
C THR A 612 25.67 -5.77 -9.14
N GLY A 613 24.53 -5.10 -9.26
CA GLY A 613 23.66 -5.23 -10.44
C GLY A 613 22.27 -4.66 -10.23
N LEU A 614 21.68 -4.08 -11.29
CA LEU A 614 20.24 -3.81 -11.29
C LEU A 614 19.49 -5.13 -11.16
N GLY A 615 18.59 -5.22 -10.18
CA GLY A 615 17.83 -6.44 -9.89
C GLY A 615 18.43 -7.33 -8.79
N SER A 616 19.54 -6.92 -8.15
CA SER A 616 20.01 -7.54 -6.90
C SER A 616 19.00 -7.28 -5.77
N PRO A 617 18.69 -8.27 -4.92
CA PRO A 617 17.57 -8.17 -3.97
C PRO A 617 17.77 -7.17 -2.82
N LEU A 618 18.93 -6.53 -2.67
CA LEU A 618 19.18 -5.57 -1.58
C LEU A 618 19.92 -4.31 -2.08
N ILE A 619 19.36 -3.14 -1.74
CA ILE A 619 19.71 -1.77 -2.18
C ILE A 619 19.94 -1.60 -3.71
N ALA A 620 19.14 -2.24 -4.55
CA ALA A 620 19.08 -1.90 -5.98
C ALA A 620 18.17 -0.69 -6.23
N SER A 621 18.49 0.49 -5.67
CA SER A 621 17.98 1.72 -6.27
C SER A 621 18.93 2.11 -7.41
N GLY A 622 18.39 2.59 -8.53
CA GLY A 622 19.21 3.01 -9.67
C GLY A 622 20.28 4.05 -9.30
N ALA A 623 20.08 4.79 -8.20
CA ALA A 623 21.04 5.73 -7.65
C ALA A 623 22.26 5.04 -7.01
N HIS A 624 22.08 4.06 -6.14
CA HIS A 624 23.20 3.40 -5.44
C HIS A 624 24.14 2.70 -6.44
N PHE A 625 23.58 2.01 -7.44
CA PHE A 625 24.37 1.34 -8.48
C PHE A 625 25.32 2.29 -9.24
N ALA A 626 24.94 3.56 -9.43
CA ALA A 626 25.73 4.53 -10.18
C ALA A 626 26.86 5.18 -9.35
N HIS A 627 26.76 5.18 -8.01
CA HIS A 627 27.68 5.92 -7.13
C HIS A 627 28.64 5.02 -6.34
N PHE A 628 28.34 3.72 -6.21
CA PHE A 628 29.22 2.75 -5.57
C PHE A 628 30.06 2.01 -6.62
N SER A 629 31.39 2.00 -6.45
CA SER A 629 32.32 1.32 -7.36
C SER A 629 33.56 0.84 -6.62
N THR A 630 34.05 -0.35 -6.99
CA THR A 630 35.29 -0.94 -6.49
C THR A 630 36.48 -0.78 -7.45
N SER A 631 36.29 -0.17 -8.62
CA SER A 631 37.34 -0.05 -9.64
C SER A 631 38.14 1.24 -9.52
N ALA A 632 39.45 1.11 -9.29
CA ALA A 632 40.41 2.22 -9.16
C ALA A 632 40.61 3.06 -10.45
N ALA A 633 40.09 2.61 -11.60
CA ALA A 633 40.20 3.30 -12.89
C ALA A 633 38.94 4.12 -13.25
N ALA A 634 37.97 4.26 -12.35
CA ALA A 634 36.71 4.97 -12.60
C ALA A 634 36.79 6.48 -12.24
N TYR A 635 35.92 7.27 -12.86
CA TYR A 635 35.67 8.67 -12.53
C TYR A 635 34.37 8.75 -11.69
N GLY A 636 34.15 9.82 -10.91
CA GLY A 636 32.97 9.95 -10.03
C GLY A 636 33.24 9.84 -8.53
N PRO A 637 32.19 9.82 -7.68
CA PRO A 637 32.32 9.82 -6.22
C PRO A 637 32.77 8.49 -5.58
N MET A 638 32.74 7.38 -6.33
CA MET A 638 33.38 6.10 -5.95
C MET A 638 33.16 5.67 -4.48
N LEU A 639 31.91 5.67 -4.03
CA LEU A 639 31.58 5.37 -2.64
C LEU A 639 31.88 3.90 -2.32
N THR A 640 32.45 3.66 -1.14
CA THR A 640 32.79 2.31 -0.64
C THR A 640 31.60 1.64 0.03
N THR A 641 31.50 0.33 -0.16
CA THR A 641 30.47 -0.55 0.41
C THR A 641 30.86 -1.16 1.76
N GLN A 642 32.12 -1.01 2.16
CA GLN A 642 32.72 -1.81 3.24
C GLN A 642 32.52 -1.21 4.65
N ASN A 643 32.05 0.03 4.76
CA ASN A 643 31.84 0.71 6.03
C ASN A 643 30.74 1.78 5.92
N SER A 644 30.33 2.33 7.07
CA SER A 644 29.28 3.36 7.14
C SER A 644 29.66 4.68 6.47
N THR A 645 30.95 4.94 6.23
CA THR A 645 31.44 6.21 5.66
C THR A 645 30.92 6.43 4.23
N GLY A 646 30.85 5.37 3.42
CA GLY A 646 30.27 5.46 2.07
C GLY A 646 28.78 5.79 2.09
N CYS A 647 28.03 5.26 3.07
CA CYS A 647 26.62 5.58 3.26
C CYS A 647 26.45 7.01 3.80
N GLN A 648 27.29 7.42 4.76
CA GLN A 648 27.25 8.73 5.42
C GLN A 648 27.52 9.90 4.48
N ALA A 649 28.12 9.63 3.31
CA ALA A 649 28.25 10.61 2.24
C ALA A 649 26.88 11.19 1.83
N CYS A 650 25.81 10.37 1.85
CA CYS A 650 24.47 10.79 1.42
C CYS A 650 23.40 10.63 2.50
N HIS A 651 23.60 9.73 3.46
CA HIS A 651 22.64 9.42 4.51
C HIS A 651 23.12 9.93 5.87
N ASN A 652 22.21 10.41 6.70
CA ASN A 652 22.54 10.64 8.10
C ASN A 652 22.38 9.30 8.84
N VAL A 653 23.44 8.49 8.91
CA VAL A 653 23.41 7.17 9.57
C VAL A 653 24.09 7.23 10.94
N SER A 654 23.30 6.99 11.98
CA SER A 654 23.66 6.86 13.40
C SER A 654 22.89 5.68 14.02
N SER A 655 23.26 5.24 15.22
CA SER A 655 22.51 4.19 15.93
C SER A 655 21.03 4.54 16.16
N ALA A 656 20.70 5.82 16.33
CA ALA A 656 19.34 6.27 16.63
C ALA A 656 18.42 6.33 15.39
N ASN A 657 18.98 6.55 14.21
CA ASN A 657 18.20 6.79 12.99
C ASN A 657 18.39 5.71 11.90
N HIS A 658 19.31 4.76 12.09
CA HIS A 658 19.44 3.62 11.17
C HIS A 658 18.22 2.67 11.20
N VAL A 659 17.44 2.64 12.29
CA VAL A 659 16.25 1.77 12.49
C VAL A 659 14.95 2.54 12.74
N ASN A 660 14.88 3.82 12.36
CA ASN A 660 13.74 4.69 12.66
C ASN A 660 12.61 4.62 11.62
N GLN A 661 12.60 3.62 10.74
CA GLN A 661 11.62 3.47 9.65
C GLN A 661 11.64 4.61 8.62
N SER A 662 12.73 5.38 8.56
CA SER A 662 12.93 6.45 7.60
C SER A 662 14.24 6.29 6.84
N ILE A 663 14.31 6.92 5.68
CA ILE A 663 15.55 7.10 4.93
C ILE A 663 16.04 8.51 5.24
N ASP A 664 16.93 8.62 6.23
CA ASP A 664 17.50 9.92 6.60
C ASP A 664 18.61 10.32 5.64
N LEU A 665 18.41 11.46 4.98
CA LEU A 665 19.35 12.03 4.02
C LEU A 665 20.13 13.18 4.63
N ASN A 666 21.37 13.34 4.19
CA ASN A 666 22.25 14.41 4.65
C ASN A 666 21.83 15.75 4.03
N GLY A 667 21.20 16.61 4.84
CA GLY A 667 20.69 17.91 4.43
C GLY A 667 21.76 18.90 3.96
N THR A 668 23.04 18.71 4.31
CA THR A 668 24.14 19.61 3.88
C THR A 668 24.42 19.53 2.37
N LEU A 669 23.89 18.51 1.68
CA LEU A 669 23.98 18.36 0.23
C LEU A 669 22.90 19.16 -0.54
N GLY A 670 22.10 19.98 0.15
CA GLY A 670 21.03 20.76 -0.48
C GLY A 670 19.82 19.91 -0.88
N TYR A 671 19.48 18.92 -0.05
CA TYR A 671 18.39 17.98 -0.27
C TYR A 671 17.21 18.21 0.68
N GLN A 672 15.98 18.02 0.19
CA GLN A 672 14.75 18.10 0.99
C GLN A 672 14.17 16.70 1.25
N ARG A 673 13.54 16.50 2.42
CA ARG A 673 12.91 15.22 2.82
C ARG A 673 11.90 14.63 1.82
N ASN A 674 11.42 15.42 0.86
CA ASN A 674 10.48 15.01 -0.17
C ASN A 674 11.13 14.28 -1.37
N GLY A 675 12.43 14.00 -1.36
CA GLY A 675 13.08 13.31 -2.47
C GLY A 675 13.70 14.22 -3.54
N THR A 676 13.73 15.54 -3.32
CA THR A 676 14.18 16.54 -4.29
C THR A 676 15.35 17.38 -3.77
N GLY A 677 16.34 17.66 -4.62
CA GLY A 677 17.51 18.45 -4.25
C GLY A 677 18.57 18.49 -5.35
N THR A 678 19.62 19.28 -5.17
CA THR A 678 20.67 19.47 -6.20
C THR A 678 21.94 18.66 -5.90
N CYS A 679 22.13 18.10 -4.70
CA CYS A 679 23.28 17.26 -4.35
C CYS A 679 24.63 17.85 -4.82
N THR A 680 24.84 19.13 -4.48
CA THR A 680 26.03 19.92 -4.85
C THR A 680 27.27 19.37 -4.13
N PRO A 681 28.45 19.29 -4.77
CA PRO A 681 28.82 19.84 -6.08
C PRO A 681 28.60 18.94 -7.31
N CYS A 682 28.08 17.72 -7.13
CA CYS A 682 28.12 16.71 -8.20
C CYS A 682 27.05 16.87 -9.28
N HIS A 683 25.89 17.49 -8.98
CA HIS A 683 24.87 17.78 -9.97
C HIS A 683 24.62 19.29 -10.11
N ALA A 684 24.48 19.76 -11.35
CA ALA A 684 24.26 21.17 -11.68
C ALA A 684 22.77 21.58 -11.70
N THR A 685 21.85 20.62 -11.70
CA THR A 685 20.39 20.85 -11.74
C THR A 685 19.69 20.08 -10.63
N GLN A 686 18.53 20.58 -10.20
CA GLN A 686 17.69 19.88 -9.23
C GLN A 686 17.27 18.52 -9.79
N VAL A 687 17.47 17.48 -8.99
CA VAL A 687 17.12 16.10 -9.29
C VAL A 687 16.02 15.63 -8.34
N ASN A 688 15.05 14.89 -8.89
CA ASN A 688 14.02 14.22 -8.11
C ASN A 688 14.31 12.71 -8.17
N TRP A 689 14.62 12.12 -7.03
CA TRP A 689 15.01 10.71 -6.94
C TRP A 689 13.82 9.78 -6.73
N ASN A 690 12.63 10.32 -6.45
CA ASN A 690 11.40 9.53 -6.35
C ASN A 690 10.86 9.11 -7.72
N ILE A 691 11.29 9.78 -8.80
CA ILE A 691 10.87 9.48 -10.17
C ILE A 691 11.90 8.64 -10.95
N GLY A 692 12.98 8.20 -10.30
CA GLY A 692 13.97 7.29 -10.86
C GLY A 692 15.34 7.94 -11.17
N ALA A 693 16.06 7.36 -12.13
CA ALA A 693 17.41 7.79 -12.47
C ALA A 693 17.45 9.21 -13.08
N VAL A 694 18.49 9.97 -12.74
CA VAL A 694 18.75 11.31 -13.28
C VAL A 694 18.72 11.34 -14.81
N THR A 695 18.26 12.44 -15.38
CA THR A 695 18.20 12.62 -16.83
C THR A 695 19.59 12.85 -17.40
N CYS A 696 19.87 12.40 -18.63
CA CYS A 696 21.17 12.63 -19.27
C CYS A 696 21.44 14.14 -19.40
N GLU A 697 20.38 14.89 -19.67
CA GLU A 697 20.36 16.32 -19.88
C GLU A 697 20.84 17.09 -18.65
N SER A 698 20.54 16.61 -17.43
CA SER A 698 21.01 17.21 -16.18
C SER A 698 22.55 17.33 -16.07
N CYS A 699 23.28 16.52 -16.85
CA CYS A 699 24.73 16.55 -16.90
C CYS A 699 25.27 17.12 -18.21
N HIS A 700 24.62 16.80 -19.34
CA HIS A 700 25.17 17.04 -20.67
C HIS A 700 24.61 18.26 -21.39
N THR A 701 23.65 19.00 -20.82
CA THR A 701 23.07 20.18 -21.47
C THR A 701 23.06 21.40 -20.53
N GLY A 702 23.08 22.60 -21.11
CA GLY A 702 23.05 23.84 -20.33
C GLY A 702 24.31 24.02 -19.48
N THR A 703 24.15 24.22 -18.17
CA THR A 703 25.26 24.22 -17.21
C THR A 703 25.75 22.79 -17.01
N LEU A 704 26.90 22.47 -17.61
CA LEU A 704 27.46 21.12 -17.57
C LEU A 704 27.86 20.73 -16.15
N SER A 705 27.55 19.49 -15.75
CA SER A 705 28.01 18.95 -14.47
C SER A 705 29.53 18.69 -14.52
N VAL A 706 30.22 18.97 -13.40
CA VAL A 706 31.68 18.84 -13.25
C VAL A 706 31.97 17.94 -12.05
N ILE A 707 32.73 16.85 -12.23
CA ILE A 707 32.88 15.80 -11.20
C ILE A 707 34.35 15.50 -10.89
N ASN A 708 35.04 16.23 -10.02
CA ASN A 708 36.52 16.20 -9.92
C ASN A 708 37.22 16.96 -11.07
N GLY A 709 36.63 18.07 -11.51
CA GLY A 709 37.28 19.04 -12.41
C GLY A 709 37.15 18.77 -13.92
N VAL A 710 36.66 17.61 -14.36
CA VAL A 710 36.34 17.35 -15.78
C VAL A 710 34.85 17.60 -16.05
N PRO A 711 34.50 18.50 -16.98
CA PRO A 711 33.12 18.76 -17.37
C PRO A 711 32.55 17.62 -18.23
N ALA A 712 31.27 17.34 -18.07
CA ALA A 712 30.56 16.41 -18.94
C ALA A 712 30.56 16.89 -20.41
N PRO A 713 30.67 15.98 -21.41
CA PRO A 713 30.56 16.36 -22.82
C PRO A 713 29.24 17.09 -23.12
N ASN A 714 29.32 18.23 -23.82
CA ASN A 714 28.13 19.01 -24.20
C ASN A 714 27.33 18.30 -25.31
N LYS A 715 26.05 18.04 -25.05
CA LYS A 715 25.08 17.40 -25.94
C LYS A 715 23.81 18.24 -26.12
N SER A 716 23.89 19.55 -25.89
CA SER A 716 22.75 20.48 -25.99
C SER A 716 22.05 20.50 -27.34
N LEU A 717 22.75 20.14 -28.43
CA LEU A 717 22.17 20.13 -29.78
C LEU A 717 21.40 18.84 -30.12
N ALA A 718 21.46 17.80 -29.27
CA ALA A 718 20.89 16.49 -29.60
C ALA A 718 19.38 16.54 -29.88
N ALA A 719 18.65 17.32 -29.09
CA ALA A 719 17.19 17.45 -29.18
C ALA A 719 16.72 18.37 -30.32
N THR A 720 17.62 19.14 -30.94
CA THR A 720 17.25 20.16 -31.95
C THR A 720 17.87 19.89 -33.31
N LEU A 721 19.16 19.55 -33.35
CA LEU A 721 19.96 19.39 -34.57
C LEU A 721 20.61 17.99 -34.68
N GLY A 722 20.37 17.10 -33.71
CA GLY A 722 20.82 15.71 -33.72
C GLY A 722 19.69 14.72 -33.97
N HIS A 723 19.90 13.44 -33.69
CA HIS A 723 18.87 12.39 -33.84
C HIS A 723 17.65 12.56 -32.92
N GLY A 724 17.75 13.40 -31.88
CA GLY A 724 16.62 13.77 -31.02
C GLY A 724 15.73 14.87 -31.58
N ALA A 725 16.09 15.48 -32.72
CA ALA A 725 15.27 16.50 -33.37
C ALA A 725 13.84 16.00 -33.66
N PRO A 726 12.81 16.86 -33.62
CA PRO A 726 11.41 16.44 -33.80
C PRO A 726 11.13 15.64 -35.07
N ALA A 727 11.87 15.89 -36.15
CA ALA A 727 11.73 15.18 -37.41
C ALA A 727 12.24 13.72 -37.39
N ILE A 728 13.11 13.37 -36.44
CA ILE A 728 13.74 12.04 -36.31
C ILE A 728 13.20 11.32 -35.06
N GLY A 729 13.06 12.04 -33.95
CA GLY A 729 12.38 11.57 -32.74
C GLY A 729 13.11 10.47 -31.96
N LYS A 730 14.43 10.31 -32.11
CA LYS A 730 15.21 9.33 -31.35
C LYS A 730 15.81 9.98 -30.10
N GLY A 731 15.15 9.78 -28.96
CA GLY A 731 15.69 10.18 -27.66
C GLY A 731 16.95 9.41 -27.27
N CYS A 732 17.66 9.87 -26.23
CA CYS A 732 18.93 9.32 -25.76
C CYS A 732 18.91 7.79 -25.58
N THR A 733 17.81 7.25 -25.06
CA THR A 733 17.65 5.81 -24.76
C THR A 733 17.41 4.94 -25.99
N ALA A 734 17.22 5.52 -27.18
CA ALA A 734 17.18 4.74 -28.42
C ALA A 734 18.55 4.15 -28.78
N CYS A 735 19.64 4.77 -28.30
CA CYS A 735 21.00 4.33 -28.55
C CYS A 735 21.76 4.01 -27.26
N HIS A 736 21.40 4.62 -26.13
CA HIS A 736 22.11 4.45 -24.87
C HIS A 736 21.33 3.64 -23.83
N GLU A 737 21.99 2.69 -23.18
CA GLU A 737 21.48 2.02 -21.99
C GLU A 737 21.50 2.95 -20.80
N ARG A 738 20.31 3.43 -20.42
CA ARG A 738 20.10 4.24 -19.21
C ARG A 738 20.68 3.58 -17.95
N ASN A 739 20.74 2.24 -17.94
CA ASN A 739 21.13 1.43 -16.80
C ASN A 739 22.58 0.92 -16.84
N ALA A 740 23.32 1.12 -17.94
CA ALA A 740 24.73 0.71 -18.02
C ALA A 740 25.62 1.62 -17.15
N ARG A 741 26.84 1.20 -16.79
CA ARG A 741 27.76 2.07 -16.05
C ARG A 741 28.25 3.22 -16.95
N HIS A 742 28.25 4.45 -16.44
CA HIS A 742 28.57 5.67 -17.22
C HIS A 742 29.93 6.26 -16.86
N ILE A 743 30.18 6.45 -15.56
CA ILE A 743 31.29 7.27 -15.06
C ILE A 743 32.61 6.46 -14.97
N ASN A 744 32.67 5.27 -15.58
CA ASN A 744 33.85 4.39 -15.59
C ASN A 744 34.58 4.36 -16.94
N GLY A 745 34.34 5.33 -17.82
CA GLY A 745 35.00 5.42 -19.14
C GLY A 745 34.49 4.45 -20.20
N GLY A 746 33.38 3.74 -19.94
CA GLY A 746 32.76 2.81 -20.88
C GLY A 746 31.71 3.46 -21.80
N SER A 747 31.54 2.90 -22.99
CA SER A 747 30.37 3.14 -23.84
C SER A 747 29.10 2.62 -23.16
N ARG A 748 28.03 3.40 -23.15
CA ARG A 748 26.69 2.98 -22.69
C ARG A 748 25.77 2.62 -23.85
N LEU A 749 26.27 2.06 -24.95
CA LEU A 749 25.39 1.71 -26.07
C LEU A 749 24.43 0.57 -25.70
N GLN A 750 23.24 0.58 -26.32
CA GLN A 750 22.25 -0.50 -26.25
C GLN A 750 22.90 -1.86 -26.54
N ALA A 751 22.43 -2.95 -25.93
CA ALA A 751 23.07 -4.27 -26.11
C ALA A 751 23.13 -4.71 -27.60
N GLN A 752 22.14 -4.28 -28.40
CA GLN A 752 22.07 -4.50 -29.84
C GLN A 752 23.11 -3.67 -30.65
N LEU A 753 23.70 -2.66 -30.02
CA LEU A 753 24.73 -1.76 -30.56
C LEU A 753 26.08 -2.05 -29.90
N SER A 754 26.51 -3.30 -29.95
CA SER A 754 27.74 -3.81 -29.32
C SER A 754 28.88 -4.03 -30.33
N GLY A 755 28.71 -3.56 -31.57
CA GLY A 755 29.64 -3.76 -32.67
C GLY A 755 30.72 -2.67 -32.76
N SER A 756 31.37 -2.61 -33.93
CA SER A 756 32.11 -1.40 -34.30
C SER A 756 31.12 -0.26 -34.54
N LEU A 757 31.53 0.99 -34.29
CA LEU A 757 30.65 2.16 -34.45
C LEU A 757 29.93 2.22 -35.81
N ASN A 758 30.59 1.79 -36.88
CA ASN A 758 29.97 1.72 -38.21
C ASN A 758 28.88 0.64 -38.32
N ALA A 759 29.09 -0.52 -37.66
CA ALA A 759 28.08 -1.56 -37.59
C ALA A 759 26.86 -1.08 -36.78
N ASP A 760 27.10 -0.35 -35.69
CA ASP A 760 26.04 0.22 -34.86
C ASP A 760 25.23 1.28 -35.62
N CYS A 761 25.86 2.13 -36.45
CA CYS A 761 25.15 3.04 -37.34
C CYS A 761 24.27 2.27 -38.36
N ARG A 762 24.83 1.23 -39.00
CA ARG A 762 24.13 0.41 -40.00
C ARG A 762 22.92 -0.33 -39.42
N TYR A 763 22.95 -0.70 -38.14
CA TYR A 763 21.80 -1.32 -37.48
C TYR A 763 20.49 -0.55 -37.70
N CYS A 764 20.55 0.78 -37.67
CA CYS A 764 19.40 1.63 -37.99
C CYS A 764 19.38 2.06 -39.46
N HIS A 765 20.51 2.47 -40.02
CA HIS A 765 20.57 3.07 -41.35
C HIS A 765 20.40 2.07 -42.50
N ASP A 766 20.51 0.76 -42.28
CA ASP A 766 20.21 -0.25 -43.31
C ASP A 766 18.78 -0.80 -43.17
N ASN A 767 18.04 -0.33 -42.17
CA ASN A 767 16.69 -0.81 -41.86
C ASN A 767 15.62 0.20 -42.30
N SER A 768 14.85 -0.16 -43.33
CA SER A 768 13.76 0.65 -43.87
C SER A 768 12.62 0.92 -42.88
N SER A 769 12.46 0.09 -41.86
CA SER A 769 11.47 0.27 -40.80
C SER A 769 11.93 1.27 -39.73
N VAL A 770 13.24 1.54 -39.63
CA VAL A 770 13.80 2.49 -38.66
C VAL A 770 14.04 3.86 -39.30
N VAL A 771 14.59 3.88 -40.52
CA VAL A 771 14.85 5.11 -41.29
C VAL A 771 13.95 5.11 -42.52
N VAL A 772 12.83 5.84 -42.46
CA VAL A 772 11.82 5.86 -43.54
C VAL A 772 12.31 6.62 -44.78
N ALA A 773 13.10 7.67 -44.59
CA ALA A 773 13.62 8.47 -45.67
C ALA A 773 14.72 7.71 -46.43
N GLU A 774 14.43 7.36 -47.68
CA GLU A 774 15.34 6.55 -48.49
C GLU A 774 16.71 7.16 -48.59
N GLY A 775 16.81 8.50 -48.72
CA GLY A 775 18.04 9.30 -48.80
C GLY A 775 18.99 9.25 -47.60
N PHE A 776 18.63 8.57 -46.50
CA PHE A 776 19.52 8.35 -45.34
C PHE A 776 19.88 6.87 -45.05
N ARG A 777 19.44 5.94 -45.90
CA ARG A 777 19.74 4.50 -45.76
C ARG A 777 20.96 3.99 -46.53
N ASN A 778 21.48 2.81 -46.14
CA ASN A 778 22.45 2.03 -46.93
C ASN A 778 23.68 2.85 -47.37
N MET A 779 24.20 3.68 -46.47
CA MET A 779 25.34 4.55 -46.77
C MET A 779 26.64 3.75 -46.78
N SER A 780 27.45 4.00 -47.80
CA SER A 780 28.80 3.44 -47.90
C SER A 780 29.74 4.15 -46.91
N THR A 781 30.69 3.43 -46.32
CA THR A 781 31.83 4.03 -45.61
C THR A 781 32.84 4.61 -46.61
N HIS A 782 33.76 5.47 -46.16
CA HIS A 782 34.82 6.04 -47.02
C HIS A 782 36.19 5.38 -46.76
N PHE A 783 37.18 5.72 -47.58
CA PHE A 783 38.55 5.21 -47.48
C PHE A 783 39.40 6.09 -46.57
N LEU A 784 40.27 5.48 -45.76
CA LEU A 784 41.24 6.22 -44.93
C LEU A 784 42.48 6.66 -45.73
N ALA A 785 42.83 5.91 -46.78
CA ALA A 785 43.96 6.19 -47.66
C ALA A 785 43.69 5.66 -49.08
N LYS A 786 44.37 6.23 -50.08
CA LYS A 786 44.29 5.80 -51.48
C LYS A 786 44.69 4.32 -51.60
N GLY A 787 43.83 3.51 -52.21
CA GLY A 787 44.06 2.06 -52.38
C GLY A 787 43.84 1.22 -51.13
N GLY A 788 43.42 1.82 -50.00
CA GLY A 788 43.12 1.10 -48.76
C GLY A 788 41.71 0.47 -48.74
N SER A 789 41.36 -0.14 -47.61
CA SER A 789 40.02 -0.68 -47.36
C SER A 789 39.01 0.42 -46.98
N GLN A 790 37.74 0.18 -47.30
CA GLN A 790 36.60 1.07 -47.01
C GLN A 790 36.20 1.04 -45.53
N ALA A 791 37.05 1.55 -44.65
CA ALA A 791 36.96 1.35 -43.19
C ALA A 791 36.81 2.65 -42.38
N MET A 792 36.67 3.82 -43.01
CA MET A 792 36.51 5.08 -42.28
C MET A 792 35.27 5.05 -41.39
N ALA A 793 35.42 5.47 -40.14
CA ALA A 793 34.31 5.58 -39.21
C ALA A 793 33.37 6.73 -39.62
N CYS A 794 32.05 6.50 -39.62
CA CYS A 794 31.06 7.54 -39.95
C CYS A 794 31.21 8.78 -39.05
N ALA A 795 31.61 8.56 -37.78
CA ALA A 795 31.81 9.61 -36.79
C ALA A 795 33.04 10.51 -37.01
N GLN A 796 33.85 10.22 -38.03
CA GLN A 796 34.89 11.15 -38.48
C GLN A 796 34.25 12.44 -39.01
N CYS A 797 33.11 12.33 -39.70
CA CYS A 797 32.38 13.47 -40.27
C CYS A 797 31.09 13.78 -39.52
N HIS A 798 30.36 12.77 -39.04
CA HIS A 798 29.04 12.97 -38.42
C HIS A 798 29.11 12.95 -36.88
N ASP A 799 28.38 13.84 -36.20
CA ASP A 799 28.07 13.72 -34.77
C ASP A 799 26.58 13.39 -34.61
N PRO A 800 26.20 12.18 -34.17
CA PRO A 800 24.79 11.82 -34.02
C PRO A 800 24.03 12.70 -33.01
N HIS A 801 24.74 13.47 -32.17
CA HIS A 801 24.17 14.43 -31.22
C HIS A 801 23.97 15.83 -31.84
N GLY A 802 24.25 15.99 -33.12
CA GLY A 802 23.99 17.22 -33.84
C GLY A 802 25.16 18.19 -33.87
N SER A 803 25.04 19.12 -34.81
CA SER A 803 25.99 20.18 -35.11
C SER A 803 25.22 21.35 -35.73
N THR A 804 25.84 22.52 -35.84
CA THR A 804 25.22 23.64 -36.57
C THR A 804 25.21 23.45 -38.09
N ASN A 805 25.95 22.47 -38.63
CA ASN A 805 25.93 22.15 -40.06
C ASN A 805 24.79 21.17 -40.41
N LEU A 806 24.43 21.15 -41.69
CA LEU A 806 23.48 20.19 -42.24
C LEU A 806 23.95 18.74 -42.04
N HIS A 807 22.97 17.84 -41.94
CA HIS A 807 23.18 16.40 -41.87
C HIS A 807 24.15 15.97 -40.76
N MET A 808 24.16 16.71 -39.64
CA MET A 808 24.96 16.39 -38.45
C MET A 808 26.46 16.37 -38.72
N ILE A 809 26.95 17.12 -39.71
CA ILE A 809 28.38 17.19 -40.02
C ILE A 809 29.11 18.04 -38.97
N LYS A 810 30.14 17.47 -38.36
CA LYS A 810 30.93 18.13 -37.31
C LYS A 810 31.41 19.50 -37.76
N THR A 811 31.35 20.46 -36.85
CA THR A 811 31.85 21.83 -37.07
C THR A 811 33.36 21.89 -37.13
N VAL A 812 34.05 20.86 -36.64
CA VAL A 812 35.50 20.71 -36.71
C VAL A 812 35.86 19.30 -37.17
N ILE A 813 36.60 19.21 -38.27
CA ILE A 813 37.14 17.97 -38.84
C ILE A 813 38.64 18.18 -39.05
N ASN A 814 39.48 17.26 -38.54
CA ASN A 814 40.95 17.38 -38.56
C ASN A 814 41.48 18.74 -38.04
N GLY A 815 40.85 19.30 -37.02
CA GLY A 815 41.22 20.60 -36.44
C GLY A 815 40.86 21.82 -37.30
N LYS A 816 40.11 21.63 -38.39
CA LYS A 816 39.64 22.69 -39.28
C LYS A 816 38.16 22.93 -39.11
N THR A 817 37.77 24.19 -39.02
CA THR A 817 36.35 24.58 -38.94
C THR A 817 35.67 24.36 -40.28
N ILE A 818 34.54 23.65 -40.26
CA ILE A 818 33.70 23.37 -41.42
C ILE A 818 32.38 24.13 -41.29
N VAL A 819 32.01 24.83 -42.35
CA VAL A 819 30.68 25.41 -42.54
C VAL A 819 30.02 24.66 -43.70
N PHE A 820 28.94 23.96 -43.41
CA PHE A 820 28.21 23.18 -44.41
C PHE A 820 26.70 23.40 -44.23
N ASN A 821 26.19 24.40 -44.94
CA ASN A 821 24.80 24.87 -44.83
C ASN A 821 23.98 24.62 -46.11
N ASP A 822 24.60 24.10 -47.17
CA ASP A 822 23.96 23.80 -48.45
C ASP A 822 24.65 22.58 -49.09
N ALA A 823 23.88 21.54 -49.37
CA ALA A 823 24.39 20.31 -49.98
C ALA A 823 24.77 20.48 -51.47
N MET A 824 24.27 21.51 -52.14
CA MET A 824 24.62 21.78 -53.54
C MET A 824 25.96 22.51 -53.67
N THR A 825 26.26 23.45 -52.78
CA THR A 825 27.43 24.35 -52.93
C THR A 825 28.48 24.19 -51.83
N GLY A 826 28.13 23.62 -50.67
CA GLY A 826 28.98 23.61 -49.47
C GLY A 826 30.04 22.51 -49.38
N LEU A 827 30.12 21.59 -50.34
CA LEU A 827 31.04 20.44 -50.28
C LEU A 827 32.52 20.84 -50.47
N VAL A 828 32.76 21.91 -51.23
CA VAL A 828 34.07 22.49 -51.47
C VAL A 828 34.01 23.99 -51.15
N ASN A 829 35.14 24.57 -50.77
CA ASN A 829 35.27 26.01 -50.59
C ASN A 829 36.36 26.50 -51.54
N THR A 830 35.97 27.28 -52.54
CA THR A 830 36.89 27.83 -53.56
C THR A 830 37.67 29.04 -53.08
N SER A 831 37.25 29.67 -51.97
CA SER A 831 37.94 30.82 -51.37
C SER A 831 39.04 30.39 -50.42
N THR A 832 38.76 29.44 -49.52
CA THR A 832 39.72 28.98 -48.49
C THR A 832 40.47 27.71 -48.89
N ASN A 833 39.99 27.01 -49.92
CA ASN A 833 40.45 25.68 -50.33
C ASN A 833 40.44 24.65 -49.17
N GLN A 834 39.52 24.84 -48.22
CA GLN A 834 39.36 24.05 -46.98
C GLN A 834 37.87 23.73 -46.70
N GLY A 835 37.10 23.39 -47.73
CA GLY A 835 35.74 22.84 -47.59
C GLY A 835 35.72 21.40 -47.10
N LEU A 836 34.52 20.79 -47.03
CA LEU A 836 34.30 19.46 -46.42
C LEU A 836 35.19 18.35 -47.01
N CYS A 837 35.37 18.31 -48.34
CA CYS A 837 36.24 17.32 -48.97
C CYS A 837 37.73 17.68 -48.80
N GLN A 838 38.05 18.97 -48.83
CA GLN A 838 39.41 19.50 -48.84
C GLN A 838 40.11 19.42 -47.47
N VAL A 839 39.39 19.23 -46.36
CA VAL A 839 40.03 19.02 -45.04
C VAL A 839 40.70 17.65 -44.87
N CYS A 840 40.44 16.71 -45.79
CA CYS A 840 41.05 15.39 -45.80
C CYS A 840 41.87 15.14 -47.07
N HIS A 841 41.38 15.56 -48.24
CA HIS A 841 42.00 15.17 -49.51
C HIS A 841 43.20 16.04 -49.90
N THR A 842 44.39 15.45 -49.82
CA THR A 842 45.66 16.09 -50.25
C THR A 842 46.17 15.60 -51.62
N GLN A 843 45.66 14.47 -52.12
CA GLN A 843 46.18 13.76 -53.30
C GLN A 843 45.13 13.50 -54.40
N THR A 844 43.93 14.06 -54.28
CA THR A 844 42.90 13.94 -55.32
C THR A 844 43.31 14.71 -56.58
N SER A 845 42.80 14.33 -57.75
CA SER A 845 43.10 15.05 -58.99
C SER A 845 42.50 16.46 -58.99
N HIS A 846 41.38 16.66 -58.29
CA HIS A 846 40.65 17.92 -58.19
C HIS A 846 40.28 18.22 -56.74
N TYR A 847 40.09 19.51 -56.43
CA TYR A 847 39.72 20.03 -55.10
C TYR A 847 40.61 19.50 -53.96
N ARG A 848 41.93 19.63 -54.13
CA ARG A 848 42.91 19.31 -53.10
C ARG A 848 42.93 20.37 -52.01
N ALA A 849 43.26 19.94 -50.79
CA ALA A 849 43.53 20.81 -49.65
C ALA A 849 44.52 21.92 -50.02
N GLY A 850 44.11 23.18 -49.89
CA GLY A 850 44.98 24.34 -50.10
C GLY A 850 45.34 24.68 -51.54
N VAL A 851 44.79 23.98 -52.54
CA VAL A 851 45.08 24.23 -53.97
C VAL A 851 43.84 24.81 -54.68
N PRO A 852 43.92 26.02 -55.26
CA PRO A 852 42.86 26.57 -56.10
C PRO A 852 42.63 25.72 -57.36
N GLU A 853 41.36 25.48 -57.74
CA GLU A 853 40.96 24.66 -58.89
C GLU A 853 39.81 25.33 -59.65
N THR A 854 39.83 25.25 -60.98
CA THR A 854 38.81 25.87 -61.86
C THR A 854 38.28 24.94 -62.95
N ALA A 855 38.83 23.73 -63.10
CA ALA A 855 38.53 22.83 -64.22
C ALA A 855 37.49 21.74 -63.91
N HIS A 856 36.89 21.74 -62.72
CA HIS A 856 35.89 20.76 -62.27
C HIS A 856 34.66 21.47 -61.70
N PRO A 857 33.42 20.96 -61.85
CA PRO A 857 32.22 21.59 -61.28
C PRO A 857 32.34 21.89 -59.77
N THR A 858 31.91 23.07 -59.34
CA THR A 858 31.94 23.55 -57.94
C THR A 858 30.64 23.29 -57.19
N THR A 859 29.60 22.83 -57.88
CA THR A 859 28.26 22.62 -57.33
C THR A 859 27.70 21.27 -57.76
N ASN A 860 26.73 20.75 -56.99
CA ASN A 860 26.02 19.51 -57.26
C ASN A 860 26.92 18.25 -57.31
N CYS A 861 27.99 18.22 -56.51
CA CYS A 861 29.01 17.17 -56.58
C CYS A 861 28.43 15.76 -56.38
N LEU A 862 27.38 15.61 -55.57
CA LEU A 862 26.76 14.31 -55.24
C LEU A 862 26.03 13.65 -56.42
N SER A 863 25.79 14.35 -57.54
CA SER A 863 25.25 13.72 -58.74
C SER A 863 26.24 12.78 -59.43
N CYS A 864 27.54 13.03 -59.24
CA CYS A 864 28.62 12.22 -59.79
C CYS A 864 29.35 11.44 -58.68
N HIS A 865 29.42 12.00 -57.48
CA HIS A 865 30.04 11.41 -56.29
C HIS A 865 28.99 10.97 -55.27
N ASP A 866 28.28 9.88 -55.57
CA ASP A 866 27.22 9.40 -54.69
C ASP A 866 27.78 8.95 -53.33
N HIS A 867 27.15 9.40 -52.25
CA HIS A 867 27.46 8.96 -50.88
C HIS A 867 27.26 7.44 -50.71
N ARG A 868 26.42 6.81 -51.53
CA ARG A 868 26.08 5.38 -51.53
C ARG A 868 26.81 4.56 -52.58
N ALA A 869 27.76 5.15 -53.28
CA ALA A 869 28.42 4.51 -54.41
C ALA A 869 28.93 3.10 -54.05
N THR A 870 28.67 2.15 -54.97
CA THR A 870 29.11 0.76 -54.85
C THR A 870 30.63 0.70 -54.88
N GLY A 871 31.23 0.18 -53.81
CA GLY A 871 32.69 0.13 -53.63
C GLY A 871 33.30 1.40 -53.05
N GLY A 872 32.54 2.21 -52.30
CA GLY A 872 33.04 3.29 -51.45
C GLY A 872 32.29 4.60 -51.59
N ALA A 873 31.95 5.25 -50.47
CA ALA A 873 31.28 6.55 -50.49
C ALA A 873 32.04 7.59 -51.33
N PHE A 874 31.30 8.39 -52.09
CA PHE A 874 31.80 9.46 -52.97
C PHE A 874 32.72 8.98 -54.10
N LYS A 875 32.82 7.66 -54.30
CA LYS A 875 33.44 7.12 -55.51
C LYS A 875 32.59 7.55 -56.71
N PRO A 876 33.19 8.06 -57.78
CA PRO A 876 32.44 8.40 -58.99
C PRO A 876 31.61 7.21 -59.48
N THR A 877 30.31 7.41 -59.73
CA THR A 877 29.40 6.37 -60.23
C THR A 877 29.02 6.60 -61.70
N GLY A 878 28.90 5.51 -62.46
CA GLY A 878 28.06 5.45 -63.66
C GLY A 878 28.72 5.47 -65.04
N THR A 879 27.94 5.00 -66.00
CA THR A 879 28.04 5.19 -67.46
C THR A 879 27.66 6.65 -67.82
N CYS A 880 27.75 7.01 -69.11
CA CYS A 880 27.53 8.38 -69.64
C CYS A 880 26.32 9.12 -69.03
N ASP A 881 25.20 8.41 -68.83
CA ASP A 881 23.91 8.96 -68.38
C ASP A 881 23.94 9.54 -66.96
N ALA A 882 24.88 9.12 -66.11
CA ALA A 882 25.03 9.66 -64.76
C ALA A 882 25.47 11.14 -64.79
N CYS A 883 26.22 11.52 -65.82
CA CYS A 883 26.68 12.90 -66.04
C CYS A 883 25.81 13.64 -67.08
N HIS A 884 25.26 12.95 -68.08
CA HIS A 884 24.62 13.57 -69.26
C HIS A 884 23.07 13.47 -69.31
N GLY A 885 22.45 12.68 -68.43
CA GLY A 885 21.00 12.41 -68.48
C GLY A 885 20.60 11.41 -69.57
N TYR A 886 19.36 10.92 -69.53
CA TYR A 886 18.85 9.91 -70.48
C TYR A 886 17.41 10.22 -70.97
N PRO A 887 17.21 10.45 -72.27
CA PRO A 887 18.25 10.72 -73.26
C PRO A 887 18.86 12.13 -73.03
N PRO A 888 20.08 12.40 -73.51
CA PRO A 888 20.67 13.73 -73.37
C PRO A 888 19.92 14.82 -74.16
N ALA A 889 19.77 16.03 -73.61
CA ALA A 889 18.93 17.09 -74.17
C ALA A 889 19.69 18.38 -74.54
N PRO A 890 19.33 19.06 -75.64
CA PRO A 890 19.89 20.38 -75.98
C PRO A 890 19.42 21.46 -74.99
N LYS A 891 20.18 22.54 -74.83
CA LYS A 891 19.82 23.73 -74.04
C LYS A 891 18.75 24.59 -74.70
N ALA A 892 18.62 24.54 -76.04
CA ALA A 892 17.61 25.33 -76.76
C ALA A 892 17.01 24.58 -77.96
N THR A 893 15.68 24.45 -77.97
CA THR A 893 14.89 23.81 -79.04
C THR A 893 14.13 24.84 -79.88
N ILE A 894 13.78 24.48 -81.13
CA ILE A 894 12.98 25.34 -82.02
C ILE A 894 11.52 25.46 -81.58
N THR A 895 10.97 24.38 -81.04
CA THR A 895 9.67 24.37 -80.40
C THR A 895 9.90 24.15 -78.91
N PRO A 896 9.25 24.91 -78.00
CA PRO A 896 9.33 24.65 -76.57
C PRO A 896 8.92 23.20 -76.28
N GLN A 897 9.86 22.39 -75.82
CA GLN A 897 9.62 21.01 -75.40
C GLN A 897 9.71 20.95 -73.88
N LEU A 898 8.71 20.36 -73.24
CA LEU A 898 8.76 20.04 -71.81
C LEU A 898 9.49 18.71 -71.64
N PHE A 899 10.59 18.71 -70.89
CA PHE A 899 11.32 17.50 -70.54
C PHE A 899 11.74 17.54 -69.07
N GLY A 900 12.16 16.41 -68.49
CA GLY A 900 12.46 16.34 -67.06
C GLY A 900 11.21 16.35 -66.18
N VAL A 901 10.03 16.10 -66.77
CA VAL A 901 8.75 15.97 -66.07
C VAL A 901 8.18 14.57 -66.26
N GLN A 902 7.35 14.12 -65.32
CA GLN A 902 6.77 12.77 -65.36
C GLN A 902 5.95 12.59 -66.65
N GLY A 903 6.27 11.56 -67.44
CA GLY A 903 5.65 11.29 -68.75
C GLY A 903 6.28 12.03 -69.93
N SER A 904 7.33 12.84 -69.72
CA SER A 904 8.08 13.52 -70.78
C SER A 904 9.59 13.56 -70.49
N TRP A 905 10.30 12.52 -70.92
CA TRP A 905 11.75 12.31 -70.75
C TRP A 905 12.24 12.73 -69.37
N SER A 906 11.69 12.08 -68.33
CA SER A 906 11.86 12.49 -66.94
C SER A 906 13.30 12.45 -66.44
N SER A 907 14.18 11.66 -67.08
CA SER A 907 15.61 11.57 -66.77
C SER A 907 16.51 12.37 -67.71
N ALA A 908 15.96 13.07 -68.70
CA ALA A 908 16.75 13.90 -69.61
C ALA A 908 17.36 15.10 -68.87
N ARG A 909 18.60 15.47 -69.24
CA ARG A 909 19.32 16.61 -68.68
C ARG A 909 19.99 17.41 -69.78
N TYR A 910 20.19 18.70 -69.49
CA TYR A 910 21.02 19.55 -70.33
C TYR A 910 22.47 19.09 -70.27
N GLU A 911 23.07 18.92 -71.44
CA GLU A 911 24.49 18.60 -71.57
C GLU A 911 25.34 19.89 -71.58
N ASP A 912 26.62 19.82 -71.19
CA ASP A 912 27.56 20.96 -71.33
C ASP A 912 27.99 21.23 -72.78
N TYR A 913 27.58 20.37 -73.71
CA TYR A 913 27.74 20.43 -75.16
C TYR A 913 26.47 19.85 -75.80
N SER A 914 25.96 20.36 -76.93
CA SER A 914 24.73 19.79 -77.52
C SER A 914 25.05 18.49 -78.26
N GLY A 915 24.78 17.34 -77.63
CA GLY A 915 25.12 16.01 -78.13
C GLY A 915 24.03 15.37 -78.99
N GLY A 916 22.78 15.83 -78.85
CA GLY A 916 21.66 15.38 -79.67
C GLY A 916 21.31 16.37 -80.77
N GLY A 917 21.03 17.63 -80.42
CA GLY A 917 20.35 18.68 -81.21
C GLY A 917 18.81 18.81 -81.04
N GLY A 918 18.17 18.14 -80.04
CA GLY A 918 16.71 18.02 -79.80
C GLY A 918 15.90 16.73 -80.14
N ALA A 919 16.50 15.65 -80.69
CA ALA A 919 15.85 14.57 -81.46
C ALA A 919 15.51 13.46 -80.50
N HIS A 920 16.40 13.31 -79.53
CA HIS A 920 16.19 12.73 -78.23
C HIS A 920 14.90 13.23 -77.56
N LEU A 921 14.42 14.44 -77.86
CA LEU A 921 13.16 15.00 -77.35
C LEU A 921 12.02 14.95 -78.37
N VAL A 922 12.03 13.95 -79.25
CA VAL A 922 10.94 13.66 -80.19
C VAL A 922 10.43 12.26 -79.87
N ALA A 923 9.15 12.15 -79.50
CA ALA A 923 8.56 10.92 -78.99
C ALA A 923 8.66 9.73 -79.96
N ALA A 924 8.73 10.03 -81.26
CA ALA A 924 8.91 9.04 -82.33
C ALA A 924 10.34 8.48 -82.42
N HIS A 925 11.35 9.15 -81.86
CA HIS A 925 12.75 8.70 -81.88
C HIS A 925 13.18 8.08 -80.55
N VAL A 926 12.85 8.75 -79.44
CA VAL A 926 13.08 8.21 -78.10
C VAL A 926 11.78 8.33 -77.33
N SER A 927 11.32 7.22 -76.77
CA SER A 927 10.10 7.19 -75.95
C SER A 927 10.17 8.27 -74.87
N PRO A 928 9.11 9.07 -74.66
CA PRO A 928 9.03 10.00 -73.52
C PRO A 928 9.12 9.29 -72.16
N ASN A 929 8.91 7.96 -72.14
CA ASN A 929 9.07 7.12 -70.96
C ASN A 929 10.42 6.39 -70.92
N ALA A 930 11.37 6.77 -71.77
CA ALA A 930 12.68 6.16 -71.82
C ALA A 930 13.39 6.27 -70.46
N LYS A 931 13.94 5.16 -69.97
CA LYS A 931 14.59 5.07 -68.66
C LYS A 931 16.06 4.68 -68.82
N PRO A 932 16.97 5.20 -67.97
CA PRO A 932 18.38 4.81 -68.00
C PRO A 932 18.61 3.28 -67.94
N SER A 933 17.70 2.55 -67.30
CA SER A 933 17.73 1.08 -67.22
C SER A 933 17.62 0.37 -68.58
N GLU A 934 17.12 1.05 -69.61
CA GLU A 934 16.99 0.51 -70.97
C GLU A 934 18.35 0.57 -71.73
N GLY A 935 19.36 1.21 -71.14
CA GLY A 935 20.73 1.25 -71.66
C GLY A 935 20.80 1.80 -73.09
N TRP A 936 21.64 1.22 -73.95
CA TRP A 936 21.78 1.70 -75.34
C TRP A 936 20.62 1.33 -76.28
N SER A 937 19.63 0.57 -75.82
CA SER A 937 18.61 -0.02 -76.71
C SER A 937 17.77 1.02 -77.46
N ASN A 938 17.33 2.10 -76.79
CA ASN A 938 16.56 3.17 -77.44
C ASN A 938 17.39 4.00 -78.42
N CYS A 939 18.72 3.95 -78.29
CA CYS A 939 19.62 4.86 -78.98
C CYS A 939 20.39 4.11 -80.11
N ALA A 940 20.48 2.78 -80.04
CA ALA A 940 21.18 1.93 -81.01
C ALA A 940 20.61 1.99 -82.44
N ILE A 941 19.33 2.39 -82.58
CA ILE A 941 18.67 2.61 -83.88
C ILE A 941 19.39 3.70 -84.70
N CYS A 942 19.89 4.73 -84.03
CA CYS A 942 20.58 5.88 -84.64
C CYS A 942 22.09 5.84 -84.42
N HIS A 943 22.58 5.07 -83.45
CA HIS A 943 24.00 4.91 -83.12
C HIS A 943 24.42 3.44 -83.24
N ASN A 944 24.35 2.90 -84.47
CA ASN A 944 24.53 1.47 -84.76
C ASN A 944 25.93 0.91 -84.40
N GLY A 945 26.91 1.76 -84.10
CA GLY A 945 28.24 1.36 -83.58
C GLY A 945 28.28 1.04 -82.08
N GLY A 946 27.24 1.40 -81.32
CA GLY A 946 27.19 1.20 -79.87
C GLY A 946 28.23 2.00 -79.05
N PHE A 947 28.25 1.80 -77.73
CA PHE A 947 29.12 2.51 -76.79
C PHE A 947 30.60 2.11 -76.82
N THR A 948 30.91 0.97 -77.45
CA THR A 948 32.25 0.38 -77.47
C THR A 948 33.05 0.74 -78.72
N ASP A 949 32.41 1.30 -79.74
CA ASP A 949 33.09 1.68 -80.97
C ASP A 949 33.73 3.07 -80.84
N SER A 950 35.00 3.05 -80.43
CA SER A 950 35.88 4.23 -80.32
C SER A 950 36.04 5.06 -81.60
N ARG A 951 35.54 4.57 -82.76
CA ARG A 951 35.50 5.31 -84.02
C ARG A 951 34.38 6.34 -84.07
N ASN A 952 33.31 6.16 -83.29
CA ASN A 952 32.10 6.99 -83.36
C ASN A 952 31.75 7.73 -82.06
N HIS A 953 32.39 7.45 -80.92
CA HIS A 953 32.22 8.21 -79.68
C HIS A 953 33.43 8.09 -78.72
N LYS A 954 34.41 9.00 -78.77
CA LYS A 954 35.55 8.99 -77.82
C LYS A 954 35.20 9.72 -76.52
N MET A 955 34.96 8.97 -75.45
CA MET A 955 34.63 9.44 -74.08
C MET A 955 35.78 10.19 -73.37
N THR A 956 36.27 11.30 -73.93
CA THR A 956 37.43 12.05 -73.40
C THR A 956 36.98 13.35 -72.73
N MET A 957 37.28 13.52 -71.43
CA MET A 957 36.93 14.70 -70.63
C MET A 957 38.10 15.70 -70.52
N PRO A 958 37.85 17.03 -70.48
CA PRO A 958 36.53 17.68 -70.55
C PRO A 958 35.96 17.65 -71.96
N LEU A 959 34.69 17.27 -72.08
CA LEU A 959 34.07 17.01 -73.38
C LEU A 959 34.02 18.23 -74.30
N LYS A 960 33.99 19.43 -73.72
CA LYS A 960 34.04 20.72 -74.44
C LYS A 960 35.23 20.83 -75.40
N GLY A 961 36.32 20.11 -75.14
CA GLY A 961 37.53 20.11 -75.97
C GLY A 961 37.66 18.93 -76.95
N ASN A 962 36.69 18.00 -77.00
CA ASN A 962 36.81 16.74 -77.77
C ASN A 962 35.54 16.38 -78.57
N ILE A 963 34.69 17.37 -78.88
CA ILE A 963 33.34 17.19 -79.48
C ILE A 963 33.39 16.59 -80.89
N GLU A 964 34.51 16.77 -81.58
CA GLU A 964 34.78 16.28 -82.94
C GLU A 964 34.87 14.75 -83.05
N ASN A 965 34.77 14.03 -81.95
CA ASN A 965 34.90 12.57 -81.89
C ASN A 965 33.56 11.83 -81.72
N VAL A 966 32.44 12.45 -82.09
CA VAL A 966 31.08 11.91 -81.98
C VAL A 966 30.40 11.83 -83.36
N ASP A 967 30.17 10.62 -83.87
CA ASP A 967 29.52 10.30 -85.14
C ASP A 967 28.19 9.54 -84.93
N VAL A 968 27.17 9.86 -85.74
CA VAL A 968 25.83 9.23 -85.71
C VAL A 968 25.64 8.37 -86.97
N VAL A 969 25.35 7.07 -86.79
CA VAL A 969 25.21 6.10 -87.90
C VAL A 969 23.86 5.39 -87.80
N VAL A 970 22.91 5.79 -88.65
CA VAL A 970 21.57 5.19 -88.70
C VAL A 970 21.63 3.76 -89.24
N ASP A 971 20.97 2.83 -88.52
CA ASP A 971 20.87 1.42 -88.91
C ASP A 971 20.33 1.28 -90.35
N PRO A 972 21.03 0.53 -91.24
CA PRO A 972 20.62 0.34 -92.62
C PRO A 972 19.18 -0.14 -92.84
N LYS A 973 18.58 -0.89 -91.89
CA LYS A 973 17.21 -1.43 -92.06
C LYS A 973 16.11 -0.35 -92.04
N TYR A 974 16.44 0.86 -91.63
CA TYR A 974 15.53 2.01 -91.66
C TYR A 974 15.82 2.99 -92.82
N ARG A 975 16.67 2.58 -93.79
CA ARG A 975 16.98 3.33 -95.03
C ARG A 975 16.08 2.85 -96.18
N PHE A 976 15.44 3.77 -96.91
CA PHE A 976 14.54 3.44 -98.04
C PHE A 976 14.94 4.07 -99.38
N SER A 977 16.19 4.55 -99.55
CA SER A 977 16.74 5.10 -100.80
C SER A 977 18.21 4.70 -100.97
N THR A 978 18.64 4.44 -102.22
CA THR A 978 19.98 3.94 -102.59
C THR A 978 21.06 5.03 -102.68
N GLY A 979 20.71 6.31 -102.50
CA GLY A 979 21.67 7.43 -102.55
C GLY A 979 22.27 7.75 -101.17
N PHE A 980 23.59 7.60 -101.04
CA PHE A 980 24.32 7.92 -99.82
C PHE A 980 24.48 9.44 -99.67
N ILE A 981 23.82 10.05 -98.67
CA ILE A 981 24.24 11.38 -98.17
C ILE A 981 25.16 11.12 -96.99
N ILE A 982 26.43 11.50 -97.12
CA ILE A 982 27.38 11.46 -95.99
C ILE A 982 26.99 12.57 -95.02
N TYR A 983 26.56 12.18 -93.82
CA TYR A 983 26.30 13.09 -92.72
C TYR A 983 27.62 13.40 -92.00
N THR A 984 27.87 14.67 -91.73
CA THR A 984 28.91 15.08 -90.78
C THR A 984 28.21 15.78 -89.63
N GLY A 985 28.47 15.35 -88.39
CA GLY A 985 27.95 16.01 -87.19
C GLY A 985 28.43 17.46 -87.10
N ALA A 986 27.88 18.24 -86.16
CA ALA A 986 28.24 19.64 -85.96
C ALA A 986 29.75 19.81 -85.80
N LYS A 987 30.41 20.38 -86.83
CA LYS A 987 31.84 20.69 -86.80
C LYS A 987 32.01 22.12 -86.32
N ARG A 988 32.57 22.34 -85.13
CA ARG A 988 33.15 23.66 -84.79
C ARG A 988 34.35 23.89 -85.71
N VAL A 989 34.15 24.58 -86.82
CA VAL A 989 35.23 25.09 -87.67
C VAL A 989 35.68 26.46 -87.17
N SER A 990 36.97 26.76 -87.29
CA SER A 990 37.51 28.09 -87.00
C SER A 990 37.10 29.03 -88.15
N ALA A 991 36.45 30.15 -87.78
CA ALA A 991 35.39 30.89 -88.49
C ALA A 991 34.03 30.14 -88.49
N PRO A 992 33.07 30.55 -87.63
CA PRO A 992 31.82 29.82 -87.45
C PRO A 992 30.90 29.95 -88.68
N ALA A 993 30.60 28.84 -89.34
CA ALA A 993 29.52 28.75 -90.31
C ALA A 993 28.19 28.44 -89.59
N GLU A 994 27.07 29.03 -90.04
CA GLU A 994 25.74 28.59 -89.60
C GLU A 994 25.43 27.19 -90.15
N ASN A 995 24.68 26.40 -89.39
CA ASN A 995 24.21 25.07 -89.83
C ASN A 995 23.30 25.20 -91.07
N VAL A 996 23.81 24.86 -92.26
CA VAL A 996 23.13 25.13 -93.56
C VAL A 996 22.08 24.07 -93.94
N THR A 997 22.14 22.87 -93.36
CA THR A 997 21.16 21.79 -93.56
C THR A 997 20.92 21.02 -92.27
N GLY A 998 19.76 20.34 -92.18
CA GLY A 998 19.21 19.75 -90.95
C GLY A 998 20.25 18.97 -90.14
N SER A 999 20.30 19.27 -88.84
CA SER A 999 21.00 18.46 -87.84
C SER A 999 20.52 16.99 -87.94
N CYS A 1000 21.22 16.02 -87.35
CA CYS A 1000 20.91 14.57 -87.33
C CYS A 1000 19.58 14.21 -86.63
N TYR A 1001 18.49 14.74 -87.13
CA TYR A 1001 17.21 14.84 -86.47
C TYR A 1001 16.14 13.94 -87.02
N ASN A 1002 16.50 13.21 -88.05
CA ASN A 1002 15.50 12.84 -89.00
C ASN A 1002 15.52 11.38 -89.33
N ALA A 1003 14.96 10.61 -88.39
CA ALA A 1003 14.44 9.30 -88.69
C ALA A 1003 12.91 9.31 -88.86
N SER A 1004 12.41 10.27 -89.65
CA SER A 1004 11.08 10.17 -90.25
C SER A 1004 11.01 10.71 -91.70
N CYS A 1005 11.95 11.54 -92.13
CA CYS A 1005 12.12 11.99 -93.52
C CYS A 1005 13.40 11.43 -94.18
N HIS A 1006 13.67 10.13 -94.09
CA HIS A 1006 14.78 9.45 -94.81
C HIS A 1006 14.63 9.45 -96.36
N ILE A 1007 13.99 10.48 -96.92
CA ILE A 1007 13.82 10.79 -98.35
C ILE A 1007 13.87 12.32 -98.66
N THR A 1008 13.79 13.25 -97.69
CA THR A 1008 13.81 14.74 -97.91
C THR A 1008 14.41 15.55 -96.73
N LYS A 1009 14.66 16.86 -96.93
CA LYS A 1009 15.28 17.77 -95.92
C LYS A 1009 14.39 17.90 -94.67
N SER A 1010 14.96 17.61 -93.50
CA SER A 1010 14.28 17.73 -92.21
C SER A 1010 14.06 19.16 -91.75
N ARG A 1011 13.09 19.36 -90.86
CA ARG A 1011 12.98 20.60 -90.07
C ARG A 1011 14.17 20.68 -89.10
N ARG A 1012 14.59 21.90 -88.78
CA ARG A 1012 15.56 22.16 -87.71
C ARG A 1012 14.83 22.01 -86.37
N TRP A 1013 15.43 21.35 -85.38
CA TRP A 1013 14.78 21.11 -84.07
C TRP A 1013 15.53 21.71 -82.87
N SER A 1014 16.79 22.14 -83.05
CA SER A 1014 17.55 22.96 -82.11
C SER A 1014 17.95 24.29 -82.75
N ILE A 1015 17.93 25.36 -81.96
CA ILE A 1015 18.44 26.69 -82.33
C ILE A 1015 19.90 26.91 -81.88
N GLU A 1016 20.50 25.92 -81.23
CA GLU A 1016 21.89 25.98 -80.81
C GLU A 1016 22.83 26.03 -82.03
N ARG A 1017 23.98 26.69 -81.84
CA ARG A 1017 24.97 26.95 -82.88
C ARG A 1017 25.92 25.78 -83.05
#